data_AF-A0A8I1WS86-F1
#
_entry.id   AF-A0A8I1WS86-F1
#
_cell.length_a   1.000
_cell.length_b   1.000
_cell.length_c   1.000
_cell.angle_alpha   90.00
_cell.angle_beta   90.00
_cell.angle_gamma   90.00
#
_symmetry.space_group_name_H-M   'P 1'
#
loop_
_entity.id
_entity.type
_entity.pdbx_description
1 polymer ?
#
loop_
_entity_poly.entity_id
_entity_poly.type
_entity_poly.pdbx_seq_one_letter_code
_entity_poly.pdbx_strand_id
1 'polypeptide(L)'
;MADDLRDTENSRSDDGRGDLDNAAAEEEIERGLGQDGDADELVEMHDDQDGSARPQDQEQELGSVHYGTQIRNPQAEEQQAFLRQNAAAQRQERAQAQEATEQQTLSQIENAEIENNLDTGADSFESSGGNDGADELSLQSEPSAVELPEVPLSTNDTNALRGDREDAGPATDDSLQPDFVPPAQEAPSAESAVVEDDLEEDDELLLDDEIDTEDEIEVEEPKVADAPSLNAGDVSGAEDSAITLDLSASLNDLDGGSETLSITISGVPDGAVLSAGTDNGDGSWTLLPGQLNGLTLTPPEDFSGSIDLDIAATSREANGDTSTVNSVFTVDVTGVADGANLAVSDASGREDSAIALDIDTELLDGSENLSITIEGVPEGAVLSAGTDNGDGTWTLDVDQLEGLTITPAENFSGNIDLSVLVSTTDGDDSAVVMENLTVEVEGVADAPTLDVSDASGNEDSAIALDIDAGLTDSSETLTVTISGVPDGATLSAGTDNGDGTWTLSSDQLNGLSITPAEDFSGSFDLGVTATSADGSDVATATDSITVDVTGVADVPTLDVSDASGNEDSAIALDIDAGLTDSSETLTVTISGVPDGATLSAGTDNGDGTWTLSSDQLDGLSITPPDDFSGSFDLGVTATSADGSDIATSTGSITVDVAGVADAPTLDVSDASGNEDSAIALDIDAG
;
A
#
# COMPACT_ATOMS: atom_id res chain seq x y z
N MET A 1 70.96 11.32 16.54
CA MET A 1 71.19 11.25 15.09
C MET A 1 69.84 10.92 14.47
N ALA A 2 69.30 11.64 13.47
CA ALA A 2 69.51 13.02 13.01
C ALA A 2 68.19 13.36 12.25
N ASP A 3 67.45 14.43 12.54
CA ASP A 3 67.77 15.88 12.50
C ASP A 3 67.64 16.50 11.10
N ASP A 4 66.40 16.82 10.70
CA ASP A 4 65.92 17.99 9.93
C ASP A 4 64.35 17.90 9.97
N LEU A 5 63.49 18.88 10.30
CA LEU A 5 63.48 20.34 10.11
C LEU A 5 63.29 20.73 8.62
N ARG A 6 62.68 21.84 8.19
CA ARG A 6 61.90 22.97 8.77
C ARG A 6 61.27 23.75 7.57
N ASP A 7 60.47 24.81 7.66
CA ASP A 7 59.87 25.67 8.71
C ASP A 7 58.35 25.79 8.38
N THR A 8 57.43 26.64 8.87
CA THR A 8 57.43 27.98 9.51
C THR A 8 56.26 28.15 10.51
N GLU A 9 56.37 29.13 11.40
CA GLU A 9 55.37 29.58 12.39
C GLU A 9 54.35 30.61 11.84
N ASN A 10 53.26 30.86 12.59
CA ASN A 10 53.04 32.19 13.17
C ASN A 10 52.22 32.10 14.49
N SER A 11 52.41 33.04 15.41
CA SER A 11 52.00 32.92 16.82
C SER A 11 51.23 34.13 17.37
N ARG A 12 50.32 33.84 18.32
CA ARG A 12 49.97 34.55 19.58
C ARG A 12 48.79 33.83 20.24
N SER A 13 48.75 33.43 21.52
CA SER A 13 49.40 33.83 22.79
C SER A 13 48.79 35.05 23.51
N ASP A 14 47.77 34.80 24.34
CA ASP A 14 47.75 35.06 25.80
C ASP A 14 46.55 34.27 26.38
N ASP A 15 46.69 33.26 27.25
CA ASP A 15 47.14 33.22 28.66
C ASP A 15 46.00 33.53 29.67
N GLY A 16 45.61 32.58 30.55
CA GLY A 16 44.61 32.86 31.59
C GLY A 16 43.79 31.73 32.23
N ARG A 17 44.44 30.72 32.84
CA ARG A 17 44.08 29.95 34.08
C ARG A 17 42.61 30.02 34.59
N GLY A 18 41.93 28.93 34.96
CA GLY A 18 42.34 27.53 35.20
C GLY A 18 41.80 27.01 36.55
N ASP A 19 41.58 25.69 36.66
CA ASP A 19 41.22 24.90 37.86
C ASP A 19 39.89 25.24 38.59
N LEU A 20 39.15 24.33 39.28
CA LEU A 20 39.03 22.85 39.31
C LEU A 20 37.71 22.50 40.08
N ASP A 21 37.27 21.24 40.02
CA ASP A 21 36.44 20.48 40.99
C ASP A 21 35.10 21.09 41.53
N ASN A 22 33.92 20.54 41.17
CA ASN A 22 33.25 19.34 41.75
C ASN A 22 32.09 19.69 42.74
N ALA A 23 31.22 18.70 42.99
CA ALA A 23 30.17 18.55 44.00
C ALA A 23 28.76 19.13 43.75
N ALA A 24 27.77 18.25 43.90
CA ALA A 24 26.33 18.47 43.76
C ALA A 24 25.64 18.97 45.05
N ALA A 25 24.40 19.47 44.92
CA ALA A 25 23.32 19.26 45.88
C ALA A 25 21.95 19.63 45.26
N GLU A 26 20.89 18.96 45.69
CA GLU A 26 19.49 19.35 45.49
C GLU A 26 19.06 20.39 46.56
N GLU A 27 18.00 21.19 46.30
CA GLU A 27 16.90 21.27 47.27
C GLU A 27 15.61 21.91 46.68
N GLU A 28 14.48 21.39 47.15
CA GLU A 28 13.10 21.83 46.91
C GLU A 28 12.69 22.93 47.92
N ILE A 29 11.95 23.97 47.51
CA ILE A 29 11.28 24.88 48.47
C ILE A 29 9.82 25.15 48.08
N GLU A 30 8.94 24.93 49.04
CA GLU A 30 7.47 24.99 48.96
C GLU A 30 6.84 26.38 49.30
N ARG A 31 5.60 26.59 48.79
CA ARG A 31 4.47 27.38 49.36
C ARG A 31 4.60 28.90 49.57
N GLY A 32 3.56 29.64 49.15
CA GLY A 32 3.39 31.07 49.45
C GLY A 32 2.01 31.68 49.10
N LEU A 33 0.95 31.28 49.80
CA LEU A 33 -0.45 31.72 49.61
C LEU A 33 -0.66 33.25 49.51
N GLY A 34 -1.56 33.71 48.61
CA GLY A 34 -2.09 35.07 48.57
C GLY A 34 -3.29 35.21 47.61
N GLN A 35 -4.34 35.96 47.98
CA GLN A 35 -5.63 36.01 47.28
C GLN A 35 -6.09 37.47 47.00
N ASP A 36 -6.93 37.60 45.97
CA ASP A 36 -7.91 38.68 45.67
C ASP A 36 -7.42 40.13 45.42
N GLY A 37 -8.02 40.80 44.41
CA GLY A 37 -7.85 42.25 44.21
C GLY A 37 -8.28 42.81 42.83
N ASP A 38 -9.58 43.06 42.63
CA ASP A 38 -10.08 43.86 41.49
C ASP A 38 -9.79 45.38 41.67
N ALA A 39 -9.47 46.09 40.58
CA ALA A 39 -9.76 47.52 40.39
C ALA A 39 -9.52 47.99 38.94
N ASP A 40 -10.40 48.87 38.44
CA ASP A 40 -10.22 49.60 37.18
C ASP A 40 -9.08 50.64 37.25
N GLU A 41 -8.41 50.93 36.12
CA GLU A 41 -8.35 52.33 35.68
C GLU A 41 -8.27 52.50 34.15
N LEU A 42 -9.10 53.41 33.66
CA LEU A 42 -9.18 53.94 32.30
C LEU A 42 -7.94 54.81 31.98
N VAL A 43 -7.66 55.11 30.70
CA VAL A 43 -7.64 56.51 30.16
C VAL A 43 -7.25 56.59 28.67
N GLU A 44 -8.08 57.34 27.93
CA GLU A 44 -7.88 58.12 26.69
C GLU A 44 -7.06 57.59 25.49
N MET A 45 -7.77 57.50 24.35
CA MET A 45 -7.20 57.61 23.00
C MET A 45 -6.77 59.06 22.70
N HIS A 46 -5.91 59.27 21.71
CA HIS A 46 -5.79 60.53 20.98
C HIS A 46 -5.71 60.25 19.48
N ASP A 47 -6.44 61.03 18.68
CA ASP A 47 -6.25 61.13 17.22
C ASP A 47 -4.96 61.91 16.90
N ASP A 48 -4.31 61.55 15.80
CA ASP A 48 -3.53 62.48 14.98
C ASP A 48 -3.55 62.01 13.51
N GLN A 49 -3.67 62.93 12.55
CA GLN A 49 -3.79 62.63 11.11
C GLN A 49 -2.63 63.20 10.29
N ASP A 50 -1.86 62.32 9.63
CA ASP A 50 -1.26 62.49 8.30
C ASP A 50 -0.67 61.13 7.87
N GLY A 51 -0.58 60.70 6.61
CA GLY A 51 -1.02 61.38 5.39
C GLY A 51 -0.12 61.06 4.18
N SER A 52 -0.18 59.83 3.64
CA SER A 52 0.47 59.50 2.35
C SER A 52 -0.07 58.22 1.69
N ALA A 53 -0.27 58.32 0.37
CA ALA A 53 -0.31 57.28 -0.67
C ALA A 53 -0.67 55.83 -0.27
N ARG A 54 -1.91 55.42 -0.56
CA ARG A 54 -2.19 54.05 -1.03
C ARG A 54 -1.80 53.94 -2.51
N PRO A 55 -1.23 52.81 -2.98
CA PRO A 55 -1.39 52.40 -4.38
C PRO A 55 -2.88 52.26 -4.73
N GLN A 56 -3.22 52.36 -6.02
CA GLN A 56 -4.48 51.82 -6.51
C GLN A 56 -4.19 50.42 -7.03
N ASP A 57 -4.65 49.41 -6.31
CA ASP A 57 -4.71 48.06 -6.87
C ASP A 57 -5.66 48.11 -8.07
N GLN A 58 -5.19 47.62 -9.22
CA GLN A 58 -6.06 47.40 -10.36
C GLN A 58 -6.78 46.09 -10.10
N GLU A 59 -8.06 46.17 -9.73
CA GLU A 59 -8.97 45.03 -9.85
C GLU A 59 -9.00 44.63 -11.33
N GLN A 60 -8.21 43.62 -11.68
CA GLN A 60 -8.40 42.89 -12.93
C GLN A 60 -9.72 42.15 -12.79
N GLU A 61 -10.62 42.40 -13.73
CA GLU A 61 -11.95 41.81 -13.80
C GLU A 61 -11.77 40.34 -14.21
N LEU A 62 -11.54 39.48 -13.21
CA LEU A 62 -11.40 38.04 -13.40
C LEU A 62 -12.66 37.48 -14.06
N GLY A 63 -12.47 36.64 -15.08
CA GLY A 63 -13.56 35.99 -15.81
C GLY A 63 -14.57 35.34 -14.87
N SER A 64 -15.85 35.49 -15.20
CA SER A 64 -16.92 34.93 -14.38
C SER A 64 -16.97 33.42 -14.56
N VAL A 65 -16.29 32.67 -13.68
CA VAL A 65 -16.36 31.20 -13.62
C VAL A 65 -17.82 30.78 -13.52
N HIS A 66 -18.38 30.38 -14.66
CA HIS A 66 -19.79 30.07 -14.77
C HIS A 66 -19.96 28.59 -14.41
N TYR A 67 -20.42 28.30 -13.19
CA TYR A 67 -20.88 26.96 -12.85
C TYR A 67 -22.15 26.66 -13.66
N GLY A 68 -21.94 26.20 -14.89
CA GLY A 68 -22.98 25.95 -15.89
C GLY A 68 -24.10 25.10 -15.33
N THR A 69 -25.34 25.57 -15.47
CA THR A 69 -26.50 24.73 -15.20
C THR A 69 -26.58 23.64 -16.25
N GLN A 70 -26.08 22.45 -15.91
CA GLN A 70 -26.09 21.22 -16.72
C GLN A 70 -27.26 21.20 -17.71
N ILE A 71 -26.98 21.51 -18.98
CA ILE A 71 -27.92 21.28 -20.07
C ILE A 71 -27.91 19.77 -20.30
N ARG A 72 -28.77 19.06 -19.54
CA ARG A 72 -28.90 17.61 -19.67
C ARG A 72 -29.34 17.29 -21.09
N ASN A 73 -28.40 16.80 -21.88
CA ASN A 73 -28.65 16.12 -23.13
C ASN A 73 -28.88 14.63 -22.78
N PRO A 74 -30.14 14.17 -22.61
CA PRO A 74 -30.40 12.78 -22.22
C PRO A 74 -29.95 11.77 -23.29
N GLN A 75 -29.72 12.20 -24.54
CA GLN A 75 -29.17 11.32 -25.57
C GLN A 75 -27.65 11.16 -25.44
N ALA A 76 -26.93 12.19 -24.98
CA ALA A 76 -25.55 12.05 -24.54
C ALA A 76 -25.46 11.21 -23.26
N GLU A 77 -26.31 11.45 -22.25
CA GLU A 77 -26.37 10.62 -21.03
C GLU A 77 -26.64 9.13 -21.36
N GLU A 78 -27.56 8.82 -22.28
CA GLU A 78 -27.84 7.44 -22.74
C GLU A 78 -26.68 6.83 -23.56
N GLN A 79 -26.00 7.59 -24.42
CA GLN A 79 -24.82 7.11 -25.15
C GLN A 79 -23.63 6.88 -24.21
N GLN A 80 -23.32 7.82 -23.32
CA GLN A 80 -22.32 7.67 -22.27
C GLN A 80 -22.63 6.50 -21.32
N ALA A 81 -23.91 6.23 -21.02
CA ALA A 81 -24.30 5.07 -20.22
C ALA A 81 -24.04 3.76 -20.99
N PHE A 82 -24.35 3.70 -22.29
CA PHE A 82 -24.08 2.53 -23.13
C PHE A 82 -22.57 2.30 -23.33
N LEU A 83 -21.80 3.36 -23.58
CA LEU A 83 -20.34 3.30 -23.70
C LEU A 83 -19.68 2.88 -22.38
N ARG A 84 -20.05 3.48 -21.25
CA ARG A 84 -19.59 3.04 -19.91
C ARG A 84 -19.94 1.58 -19.63
N GLN A 85 -21.13 1.11 -20.03
CA GLN A 85 -21.50 -0.29 -19.85
C GLN A 85 -20.66 -1.25 -20.71
N ASN A 86 -20.33 -0.90 -21.95
CA ASN A 86 -19.45 -1.69 -22.81
C ASN A 86 -17.99 -1.66 -22.35
N ALA A 87 -17.49 -0.49 -21.93
CA ALA A 87 -16.14 -0.34 -21.39
C ALA A 87 -15.98 -1.12 -20.07
N ALA A 88 -16.94 -1.03 -19.15
CA ALA A 88 -16.95 -1.82 -17.93
C ALA A 88 -17.00 -3.34 -18.21
N ALA A 89 -17.77 -3.78 -19.20
CA ALA A 89 -17.79 -5.19 -19.61
C ALA A 89 -16.42 -5.65 -20.17
N GLN A 90 -15.78 -4.85 -21.03
CA GLN A 90 -14.44 -5.18 -21.56
C GLN A 90 -13.35 -5.11 -20.48
N ARG A 91 -13.43 -4.19 -19.52
CA ARG A 91 -12.52 -4.14 -18.36
C ARG A 91 -12.70 -5.37 -17.47
N GLN A 92 -13.94 -5.79 -17.21
CA GLN A 92 -14.21 -7.02 -16.45
C GLN A 92 -13.72 -8.29 -17.17
N GLU A 93 -13.83 -8.35 -18.50
CA GLU A 93 -13.30 -9.46 -19.32
C GLU A 93 -11.75 -9.47 -19.35
N ARG A 94 -11.10 -8.30 -19.36
CA ARG A 94 -9.63 -8.18 -19.22
C ARG A 94 -9.14 -8.60 -17.83
N ALA A 95 -9.77 -8.11 -16.77
CA ALA A 95 -9.40 -8.45 -15.39
C ALA A 95 -9.51 -9.96 -15.14
N GLN A 96 -10.61 -10.59 -15.59
CA GLN A 96 -10.77 -12.05 -15.51
C GLN A 96 -9.73 -12.82 -16.36
N ALA A 97 -9.26 -12.25 -17.46
CA ALA A 97 -8.17 -12.84 -18.26
C ALA A 97 -6.79 -12.71 -17.58
N GLN A 98 -6.54 -11.61 -16.84
CA GLN A 98 -5.33 -11.43 -16.03
C GLN A 98 -5.33 -12.40 -14.84
N GLU A 99 -6.41 -12.41 -14.03
CA GLU A 99 -6.58 -13.33 -12.90
C GLU A 99 -6.43 -14.81 -13.33
N ALA A 100 -7.04 -15.20 -14.46
CA ALA A 100 -6.88 -16.54 -15.01
C ALA A 100 -5.45 -16.85 -15.50
N THR A 101 -4.69 -15.85 -15.94
CA THR A 101 -3.28 -16.00 -16.35
C THR A 101 -2.37 -16.12 -15.13
N GLU A 102 -2.65 -15.38 -14.06
CA GLU A 102 -1.95 -15.47 -12.77
C GLU A 102 -2.22 -16.81 -12.10
N GLN A 103 -3.47 -17.27 -12.04
CA GLN A 103 -3.82 -18.61 -11.54
C GLN A 103 -3.15 -19.73 -12.36
N GLN A 104 -3.04 -19.59 -13.69
CA GLN A 104 -2.25 -20.51 -14.52
C GLN A 104 -0.75 -20.44 -14.22
N THR A 105 -0.22 -19.29 -13.83
CA THR A 105 1.20 -19.09 -13.53
C THR A 105 1.55 -19.65 -12.15
N LEU A 106 0.76 -19.35 -11.12
CA LEU A 106 0.86 -19.97 -9.80
C LEU A 106 0.78 -21.50 -9.89
N SER A 107 -0.20 -22.03 -10.63
CA SER A 107 -0.31 -23.49 -10.80
C SER A 107 0.88 -24.10 -11.56
N GLN A 108 1.52 -23.36 -12.47
CA GLN A 108 2.77 -23.81 -13.11
C GLN A 108 3.98 -23.79 -12.14
N ILE A 109 4.03 -22.82 -11.22
CA ILE A 109 5.06 -22.74 -10.17
C ILE A 109 4.86 -23.88 -9.16
N GLU A 110 3.65 -24.08 -8.64
CA GLU A 110 3.29 -25.17 -7.71
C GLU A 110 3.64 -26.54 -8.31
N ASN A 111 3.30 -26.80 -9.58
CA ASN A 111 3.69 -28.04 -10.25
C ASN A 111 5.21 -28.19 -10.40
N ALA A 112 5.97 -27.10 -10.61
CA ALA A 112 7.43 -27.14 -10.69
C ALA A 112 8.11 -27.36 -9.32
N GLU A 113 7.52 -26.90 -8.22
CA GLU A 113 7.96 -27.22 -6.86
C GLU A 113 7.67 -28.68 -6.49
N ILE A 114 6.52 -29.21 -6.93
CA ILE A 114 6.17 -30.63 -6.79
C ILE A 114 7.15 -31.52 -7.60
N GLU A 115 7.51 -31.14 -8.83
CA GLU A 115 8.52 -31.87 -9.62
C GLU A 115 9.92 -31.79 -8.99
N ASN A 116 10.36 -30.64 -8.46
CA ASN A 116 11.66 -30.53 -7.77
C ASN A 116 11.72 -31.36 -6.48
N ASN A 117 10.64 -31.42 -5.71
CA ASN A 117 10.56 -32.26 -4.50
C ASN A 117 10.52 -33.78 -4.81
N LEU A 118 10.40 -34.19 -6.08
CA LEU A 118 10.44 -35.59 -6.49
C LEU A 118 11.84 -36.08 -6.94
N ASP A 119 12.79 -35.18 -7.27
CA ASP A 119 14.11 -35.55 -7.84
C ASP A 119 15.30 -35.42 -6.86
N THR A 120 15.04 -35.39 -5.54
CA THR A 120 16.07 -35.40 -4.49
C THR A 120 16.17 -36.71 -3.70
N GLY A 121 15.21 -37.63 -3.87
CA GLY A 121 15.04 -38.82 -3.02
C GLY A 121 15.73 -40.11 -3.47
N ALA A 122 16.73 -40.06 -4.35
CA ALA A 122 17.19 -41.25 -5.09
C ALA A 122 18.73 -41.45 -5.18
N ASP A 123 19.45 -41.45 -4.06
CA ASP A 123 20.79 -42.06 -3.99
C ASP A 123 20.75 -43.48 -3.36
N SER A 124 21.73 -44.26 -3.77
CA SER A 124 21.99 -45.69 -3.59
C SER A 124 21.75 -46.31 -2.20
N PHE A 125 21.07 -47.46 -2.19
CA PHE A 125 21.45 -48.61 -1.34
C PHE A 125 21.06 -49.96 -1.97
N GLU A 126 21.89 -50.98 -1.78
CA GLU A 126 21.66 -52.36 -2.26
C GLU A 126 20.99 -53.27 -1.21
N SER A 127 20.46 -54.40 -1.70
CA SER A 127 20.34 -55.71 -1.02
C SER A 127 19.02 -56.11 -0.33
N SER A 128 18.38 -57.08 -1.00
CA SER A 128 17.70 -58.27 -0.45
C SER A 128 16.29 -58.16 0.14
N GLY A 129 15.48 -59.20 -0.13
CA GLY A 129 14.88 -59.92 1.00
C GLY A 129 13.54 -60.58 0.75
N GLY A 130 12.53 -59.80 0.35
CA GLY A 130 11.22 -60.27 -0.10
C GLY A 130 10.20 -60.78 0.94
N ASN A 131 8.98 -60.99 0.41
CA ASN A 131 7.85 -61.78 0.92
C ASN A 131 6.75 -61.08 1.76
N ASP A 132 5.53 -61.09 1.20
CA ASP A 132 4.17 -60.92 1.78
C ASP A 132 3.81 -59.71 2.65
N GLY A 133 2.82 -58.92 2.20
CA GLY A 133 2.05 -57.96 3.02
C GLY A 133 1.06 -57.11 2.21
N ALA A 134 -0.22 -57.05 2.62
CA ALA A 134 -1.25 -56.16 2.05
C ALA A 134 -1.05 -54.70 2.55
N ASP A 135 -1.64 -53.64 1.99
CA ASP A 135 -2.90 -53.49 1.22
C ASP A 135 -2.77 -52.48 0.06
N GLU A 136 -3.44 -52.77 -1.07
CA GLU A 136 -3.61 -51.83 -2.20
C GLU A 136 -4.88 -50.98 -2.00
N LEU A 137 -4.77 -49.86 -1.26
CA LEU A 137 -5.83 -48.86 -1.20
C LEU A 137 -5.85 -48.02 -2.48
N SER A 138 -6.72 -48.39 -3.42
CA SER A 138 -6.84 -47.75 -4.74
C SER A 138 -7.40 -46.32 -4.68
N LEU A 139 -6.54 -45.32 -4.46
CA LEU A 139 -6.88 -43.91 -4.68
C LEU A 139 -6.88 -43.57 -6.18
N GLN A 140 -7.96 -43.94 -6.87
CA GLN A 140 -8.28 -43.36 -8.17
C GLN A 140 -8.92 -41.98 -7.98
N SER A 141 -8.09 -40.94 -7.93
CA SER A 141 -8.56 -39.56 -8.03
C SER A 141 -8.97 -39.28 -9.49
N GLU A 142 -10.27 -39.34 -9.79
CA GLU A 142 -10.80 -38.87 -11.07
C GLU A 142 -10.68 -37.33 -11.12
N PRO A 143 -10.17 -36.74 -12.21
CA PRO A 143 -10.14 -35.29 -12.34
C PRO A 143 -11.55 -34.75 -12.58
N SER A 144 -12.06 -33.98 -11.62
CA SER A 144 -13.34 -33.27 -11.73
C SER A 144 -13.31 -32.29 -12.91
N ALA A 145 -14.01 -32.61 -13.99
CA ALA A 145 -14.18 -31.69 -15.11
C ALA A 145 -15.05 -30.50 -14.67
N VAL A 146 -14.45 -29.32 -14.58
CA VAL A 146 -15.18 -28.06 -14.37
C VAL A 146 -15.91 -27.70 -15.67
N GLU A 147 -17.24 -27.63 -15.59
CA GLU A 147 -18.11 -27.34 -16.74
C GLU A 147 -18.16 -25.82 -16.98
N LEU A 148 -17.41 -25.34 -17.98
CA LEU A 148 -17.42 -23.94 -18.39
C LEU A 148 -18.77 -23.58 -19.05
N PRO A 149 -19.37 -22.40 -18.76
CA PRO A 149 -20.59 -21.98 -19.41
C PRO A 149 -20.36 -21.58 -20.87
N GLU A 150 -21.00 -22.26 -21.82
CA GLU A 150 -20.96 -21.88 -23.24
C GLU A 150 -21.69 -20.55 -23.50
N VAL A 151 -20.95 -19.48 -23.77
CA VAL A 151 -21.49 -18.19 -24.20
C VAL A 151 -21.64 -18.18 -25.74
N PRO A 152 -22.83 -17.91 -26.31
CA PRO A 152 -23.06 -18.08 -27.75
C PRO A 152 -22.47 -16.93 -28.59
N LEU A 153 -21.41 -17.22 -29.33
CA LEU A 153 -20.80 -16.30 -30.32
C LEU A 153 -21.76 -15.98 -31.48
N SER A 154 -22.26 -14.75 -31.54
CA SER A 154 -23.13 -14.26 -32.61
C SER A 154 -22.34 -13.75 -33.83
N THR A 155 -21.70 -14.65 -34.58
CA THR A 155 -21.05 -14.29 -35.85
C THR A 155 -22.08 -14.05 -36.96
N ASN A 156 -22.47 -12.79 -37.19
CA ASN A 156 -23.44 -12.42 -38.22
C ASN A 156 -22.78 -11.95 -39.53
N ASP A 157 -21.98 -12.83 -40.16
CA ASP A 157 -21.39 -12.58 -41.47
C ASP A 157 -22.32 -13.08 -42.60
N THR A 158 -22.43 -12.32 -43.68
CA THR A 158 -23.59 -12.38 -44.60
C THR A 158 -23.23 -12.77 -46.03
N ASN A 159 -23.26 -14.07 -46.35
CA ASN A 159 -23.68 -14.48 -47.71
C ASN A 159 -24.11 -15.94 -47.97
N ALA A 160 -24.95 -16.04 -49.00
CA ALA A 160 -25.09 -17.11 -49.98
C ALA A 160 -25.58 -18.54 -49.59
N LEU A 161 -26.65 -18.94 -50.30
CA LEU A 161 -27.01 -20.26 -50.90
C LEU A 161 -28.49 -20.57 -50.60
N ARG A 162 -29.47 -20.54 -51.51
CA ARG A 162 -29.58 -20.79 -52.98
C ARG A 162 -29.57 -22.27 -53.40
N GLY A 163 -30.74 -22.73 -53.84
CA GLY A 163 -31.10 -24.08 -54.33
C GLY A 163 -32.34 -24.58 -53.58
N ASP A 164 -33.30 -25.35 -54.12
CA ASP A 164 -33.58 -25.91 -55.46
C ASP A 164 -35.04 -26.45 -55.43
N ARG A 165 -35.80 -26.78 -56.50
CA ARG A 165 -35.59 -26.87 -57.96
C ARG A 165 -36.95 -26.79 -58.70
N GLU A 166 -36.94 -26.42 -59.99
CA GLU A 166 -37.94 -26.80 -61.04
C GLU A 166 -39.42 -26.35 -60.84
N ASP A 167 -40.34 -26.48 -61.80
CA ASP A 167 -40.34 -26.20 -63.25
C ASP A 167 -41.81 -26.22 -63.74
N ALA A 168 -42.23 -25.24 -64.57
CA ALA A 168 -43.33 -25.31 -65.55
C ALA A 168 -43.85 -23.91 -65.99
N GLY A 169 -44.21 -23.81 -67.26
CA GLY A 169 -45.24 -22.89 -67.78
C GLY A 169 -46.08 -23.62 -68.84
N PRO A 170 -46.90 -22.93 -69.68
CA PRO A 170 -47.22 -21.50 -69.66
C PRO A 170 -48.73 -21.16 -69.92
N ALA A 171 -49.05 -19.86 -69.83
CA ALA A 171 -50.10 -19.12 -70.59
C ALA A 171 -51.60 -19.13 -70.17
N THR A 172 -52.28 -18.08 -70.69
CA THR A 172 -53.73 -17.81 -70.87
C THR A 172 -54.66 -17.47 -69.69
N ASP A 173 -55.24 -16.26 -69.78
CA ASP A 173 -56.65 -15.84 -69.55
C ASP A 173 -57.38 -16.18 -68.23
N ASP A 174 -58.26 -15.34 -67.66
CA ASP A 174 -59.16 -14.31 -68.23
C ASP A 174 -59.49 -13.20 -67.16
N SER A 175 -60.11 -12.10 -67.61
CA SER A 175 -60.80 -10.96 -66.95
C SER A 175 -61.11 -10.97 -65.42
N LEU A 176 -61.15 -9.82 -64.72
CA LEU A 176 -61.99 -8.63 -64.99
C LEU A 176 -61.44 -7.29 -64.45
N GLN A 177 -61.66 -6.22 -65.24
CA GLN A 177 -61.74 -4.80 -64.84
C GLN A 177 -63.19 -4.48 -64.32
N PRO A 178 -63.52 -3.28 -63.76
CA PRO A 178 -62.84 -1.97 -63.84
C PRO A 178 -62.70 -1.25 -62.44
N ASP A 179 -62.47 0.05 -62.22
CA ASP A 179 -62.64 1.30 -63.01
C ASP A 179 -61.73 2.49 -62.54
N PHE A 180 -61.48 3.46 -63.44
CA PHE A 180 -61.03 4.87 -63.27
C PHE A 180 -59.89 5.32 -62.31
N VAL A 181 -58.64 5.18 -62.80
CA VAL A 181 -57.68 6.24 -63.25
C VAL A 181 -57.85 7.72 -62.74
N PRO A 182 -56.75 8.43 -62.35
CA PRO A 182 -56.72 9.90 -62.07
C PRO A 182 -56.61 10.76 -63.36
N PRO A 183 -56.32 12.07 -63.29
CA PRO A 183 -54.96 12.51 -63.67
C PRO A 183 -54.46 13.82 -63.00
N ALA A 184 -53.24 14.22 -63.34
CA ALA A 184 -52.76 15.61 -63.28
C ALA A 184 -52.33 16.06 -64.69
N GLN A 185 -52.50 17.34 -65.05
CA GLN A 185 -51.59 18.06 -65.96
C GLN A 185 -51.88 19.58 -66.05
N GLU A 186 -50.80 20.27 -66.40
CA GLU A 186 -50.54 21.63 -66.91
C GLU A 186 -51.69 22.51 -67.47
N ALA A 187 -51.45 23.83 -67.42
CA ALA A 187 -52.25 24.87 -68.08
C ALA A 187 -52.06 24.88 -69.62
N PRO A 188 -52.91 25.60 -70.39
CA PRO A 188 -52.54 26.99 -70.70
C PRO A 188 -53.70 28.00 -70.93
N SER A 189 -53.34 29.29 -70.80
CA SER A 189 -53.76 30.44 -71.62
C SER A 189 -55.24 30.69 -72.01
N ALA A 190 -55.74 31.81 -71.45
CA ALA A 190 -56.16 33.03 -72.18
C ALA A 190 -57.66 33.35 -72.47
N GLU A 191 -57.96 34.62 -72.16
CA GLU A 191 -58.92 35.56 -72.77
C GLU A 191 -60.45 35.52 -72.49
N SER A 192 -60.88 36.64 -71.88
CA SER A 192 -61.94 37.54 -72.39
C SER A 192 -63.42 37.28 -72.06
N ALA A 193 -63.77 37.71 -70.84
CA ALA A 193 -64.79 38.74 -70.56
C ALA A 193 -66.30 38.42 -70.70
N VAL A 194 -67.12 39.46 -70.46
CA VAL A 194 -68.59 39.55 -70.46
C VAL A 194 -69.28 39.01 -69.18
N VAL A 195 -70.22 39.70 -68.49
CA VAL A 195 -70.52 41.14 -68.22
C VAL A 195 -71.79 41.20 -67.31
N GLU A 196 -72.01 42.31 -66.56
CA GLU A 196 -73.30 42.69 -65.88
C GLU A 196 -73.82 41.77 -64.72
N ASP A 197 -74.53 42.25 -63.68
CA ASP A 197 -74.67 43.61 -63.09
C ASP A 197 -75.28 43.52 -61.66
N ASP A 198 -75.73 44.67 -61.13
CA ASP A 198 -76.71 44.92 -60.05
C ASP A 198 -76.21 44.90 -58.59
N LEU A 199 -75.85 46.11 -58.12
CA LEU A 199 -76.14 46.60 -56.77
C LEU A 199 -77.29 47.62 -56.87
N GLU A 200 -78.36 47.46 -56.08
CA GLU A 200 -79.39 48.50 -55.93
C GLU A 200 -79.05 49.47 -54.78
N GLU A 201 -78.97 50.77 -55.12
CA GLU A 201 -79.64 51.93 -54.48
C GLU A 201 -79.42 52.23 -52.97
N ASP A 202 -79.33 53.48 -52.49
CA ASP A 202 -79.66 54.77 -53.13
C ASP A 202 -79.02 56.00 -52.43
N ASP A 203 -79.14 57.18 -53.09
CA ASP A 203 -79.21 58.56 -52.54
C ASP A 203 -78.05 59.20 -51.71
N GLU A 204 -77.73 60.50 -51.79
CA GLU A 204 -78.13 61.60 -52.71
C GLU A 204 -77.10 62.78 -52.62
N LEU A 205 -76.71 63.37 -53.78
CA LEU A 205 -76.52 64.83 -54.05
C LEU A 205 -75.45 65.68 -53.27
N LEU A 206 -74.91 66.83 -53.75
CA LEU A 206 -75.04 67.61 -55.00
C LEU A 206 -73.91 68.69 -55.20
N LEU A 207 -73.93 69.33 -56.40
CA LEU A 207 -73.49 70.71 -56.76
C LEU A 207 -72.02 71.01 -57.16
N ASP A 208 -71.78 70.94 -58.47
CA ASP A 208 -71.45 72.04 -59.42
C ASP A 208 -70.50 73.20 -59.01
N ASP A 209 -69.48 73.49 -59.85
CA ASP A 209 -69.38 74.76 -60.61
C ASP A 209 -68.37 74.69 -61.80
N GLU A 210 -68.21 75.78 -62.58
CA GLU A 210 -67.62 75.80 -63.94
C GLU A 210 -66.07 75.81 -64.10
N ILE A 211 -65.65 75.14 -65.20
CA ILE A 211 -64.56 75.41 -66.16
C ILE A 211 -63.70 76.69 -65.98
N ASP A 212 -62.36 76.54 -66.01
CA ASP A 212 -61.47 77.34 -66.89
C ASP A 212 -60.24 76.52 -67.34
N THR A 213 -59.46 77.03 -68.30
CA THR A 213 -58.40 76.29 -69.02
C THR A 213 -56.97 76.77 -68.73
N GLU A 214 -56.00 75.86 -68.72
CA GLU A 214 -54.70 76.04 -69.40
C GLU A 214 -53.99 74.68 -69.62
N ASP A 215 -53.37 74.48 -70.79
CA ASP A 215 -52.51 73.32 -71.10
C ASP A 215 -51.07 73.62 -70.60
N GLU A 216 -50.67 73.07 -69.46
CA GLU A 216 -49.25 72.82 -69.19
C GLU A 216 -48.95 71.33 -69.39
N ILE A 217 -48.02 71.05 -70.29
CA ILE A 217 -47.42 69.71 -70.41
C ILE A 217 -46.39 69.61 -69.31
N GLU A 218 -46.79 69.09 -68.14
CA GLU A 218 -45.84 68.63 -67.15
C GLU A 218 -44.98 67.53 -67.80
N VAL A 219 -43.70 67.87 -68.02
CA VAL A 219 -42.67 66.87 -68.24
C VAL A 219 -42.33 66.34 -66.86
N GLU A 220 -43.01 65.28 -66.43
CA GLU A 220 -42.54 64.52 -65.27
C GLU A 220 -41.07 64.14 -65.51
N GLU A 221 -40.22 64.46 -64.53
CA GLU A 221 -38.83 64.04 -64.56
C GLU A 221 -38.79 62.50 -64.53
N PRO A 222 -37.88 61.87 -65.29
CA PRO A 222 -37.86 60.41 -65.39
C PRO A 222 -37.58 59.83 -64.01
N LYS A 223 -38.52 59.04 -63.49
CA LYS A 223 -38.36 58.33 -62.21
C LYS A 223 -37.08 57.51 -62.24
N VAL A 224 -36.29 57.59 -61.18
CA VAL A 224 -35.02 56.85 -61.02
C VAL A 224 -35.01 56.14 -59.69
N ALA A 225 -34.28 55.03 -59.61
CA ALA A 225 -34.04 54.38 -58.32
C ALA A 225 -33.13 55.28 -57.46
N ASP A 226 -33.63 55.70 -56.29
CA ASP A 226 -32.90 56.50 -55.32
C ASP A 226 -32.03 55.61 -54.43
N ALA A 227 -30.95 56.13 -53.87
CA ALA A 227 -30.06 55.33 -53.02
C ALA A 227 -30.78 54.96 -51.70
N PRO A 228 -31.00 53.66 -51.40
CA PRO A 228 -31.65 53.25 -50.16
C PRO A 228 -30.76 53.55 -48.95
N SER A 229 -31.38 53.84 -47.81
CA SER A 229 -30.65 53.95 -46.54
C SER A 229 -30.34 52.55 -46.01
N LEU A 230 -29.08 52.30 -45.67
CA LEU A 230 -28.58 51.05 -45.09
C LEU A 230 -27.79 51.34 -43.80
N ASN A 231 -28.07 50.59 -42.74
CA ASN A 231 -27.24 50.47 -41.55
C ASN A 231 -26.83 49.01 -41.40
N ALA A 232 -25.55 48.78 -41.15
CA ALA A 232 -25.01 47.51 -40.70
C ALA A 232 -24.06 47.81 -39.55
N GLY A 233 -24.38 47.31 -38.35
CA GLY A 233 -23.50 47.36 -37.19
C GLY A 233 -22.71 46.07 -37.04
N ASP A 234 -21.46 46.19 -36.62
CA ASP A 234 -20.67 45.05 -36.14
C ASP A 234 -21.33 44.49 -34.88
N VAL A 235 -21.38 43.16 -34.75
CA VAL A 235 -22.04 42.47 -33.62
C VAL A 235 -21.17 41.33 -33.09
N SER A 236 -21.40 40.94 -31.84
CA SER A 236 -20.69 39.84 -31.19
C SER A 236 -21.66 38.93 -30.43
N GLY A 237 -21.29 37.66 -30.28
CA GLY A 237 -22.01 36.69 -29.47
C GLY A 237 -21.30 35.35 -29.39
N ALA A 238 -21.75 34.49 -28.48
CA ALA A 238 -21.23 33.14 -28.34
C ALA A 238 -21.52 32.27 -29.59
N GLU A 239 -20.68 31.25 -29.79
CA GLU A 239 -21.05 30.08 -30.60
C GLU A 239 -22.21 29.27 -29.97
N ASP A 240 -22.65 28.24 -30.68
CA ASP A 240 -23.87 27.43 -30.43
C ASP A 240 -25.20 28.22 -30.32
N SER A 241 -25.10 29.52 -30.55
CA SER A 241 -26.12 30.51 -30.24
C SER A 241 -26.45 31.35 -31.47
N ALA A 242 -27.70 31.76 -31.57
CA ALA A 242 -28.17 32.62 -32.65
C ALA A 242 -27.80 34.09 -32.37
N ILE A 243 -26.67 34.54 -32.91
CA ILE A 243 -26.17 35.92 -32.79
C ILE A 243 -27.11 36.87 -33.55
N THR A 244 -27.62 37.90 -32.88
CA THR A 244 -28.55 38.87 -33.48
C THR A 244 -27.82 39.96 -34.26
N LEU A 245 -28.23 40.24 -35.49
CA LEU A 245 -27.56 41.19 -36.39
C LEU A 245 -28.23 42.58 -36.37
N ASP A 246 -27.47 43.67 -36.15
CA ASP A 246 -27.99 45.05 -36.20
C ASP A 246 -28.04 45.61 -37.63
N LEU A 247 -28.94 45.03 -38.42
CA LEU A 247 -29.12 45.37 -39.83
C LEU A 247 -30.47 46.08 -40.04
N SER A 248 -30.45 47.21 -40.75
CA SER A 248 -31.70 47.84 -41.22
C SER A 248 -31.52 48.50 -42.58
N ALA A 249 -32.54 48.36 -43.43
CA ALA A 249 -32.56 48.94 -44.76
C ALA A 249 -33.96 49.47 -45.13
N SER A 250 -34.02 50.62 -45.78
CA SER A 250 -35.27 51.23 -46.25
C SER A 250 -35.08 52.04 -47.52
N LEU A 251 -36.15 52.13 -48.31
CA LEU A 251 -36.25 53.00 -49.48
C LEU A 251 -36.20 54.47 -49.07
N ASN A 252 -35.74 55.32 -49.97
CA ASN A 252 -35.65 56.77 -49.79
C ASN A 252 -36.05 57.48 -51.09
N ASP A 253 -37.23 57.15 -51.59
CA ASP A 253 -37.89 57.74 -52.75
C ASP A 253 -38.02 59.27 -52.61
N LEU A 254 -37.35 60.03 -53.49
CA LEU A 254 -37.41 61.50 -53.54
C LEU A 254 -38.22 62.05 -54.72
N ASP A 255 -38.55 61.22 -55.73
CA ASP A 255 -39.27 61.65 -56.95
C ASP A 255 -40.73 61.16 -57.05
N GLY A 256 -41.17 60.33 -56.09
CA GLY A 256 -42.53 59.79 -55.99
C GLY A 256 -42.76 58.59 -56.91
N GLY A 257 -41.77 57.71 -57.04
CA GLY A 257 -41.80 56.52 -57.88
C GLY A 257 -42.61 55.36 -57.29
N SER A 258 -42.28 54.13 -57.68
CA SER A 258 -42.81 52.90 -57.09
C SER A 258 -41.71 51.87 -56.85
N GLU A 259 -40.68 52.32 -56.13
CA GLU A 259 -39.49 51.55 -55.83
C GLU A 259 -39.77 50.20 -55.11
N THR A 260 -38.93 49.21 -55.41
CA THR A 260 -38.87 47.93 -54.71
C THR A 260 -37.46 47.71 -54.13
N LEU A 261 -37.36 47.31 -52.86
CA LEU A 261 -36.09 47.05 -52.19
C LEU A 261 -35.77 45.55 -52.15
N SER A 262 -34.57 45.20 -52.56
CA SER A 262 -33.97 43.86 -52.45
C SER A 262 -32.72 43.93 -51.60
N ILE A 263 -32.53 42.98 -50.68
CA ILE A 263 -31.31 42.87 -49.87
C ILE A 263 -30.60 41.56 -50.19
N THR A 264 -29.28 41.60 -50.26
CA THR A 264 -28.41 40.43 -50.32
C THR A 264 -27.33 40.55 -49.26
N ILE A 265 -27.11 39.50 -48.48
CA ILE A 265 -25.94 39.33 -47.63
C ILE A 265 -25.01 38.32 -48.32
N SER A 266 -23.70 38.50 -48.25
CA SER A 266 -22.70 37.61 -48.86
C SER A 266 -21.45 37.49 -48.02
N GLY A 267 -20.76 36.35 -48.11
CA GLY A 267 -19.66 35.99 -47.23
C GLY A 267 -20.06 35.06 -46.08
N VAL A 268 -21.32 34.60 -46.05
CA VAL A 268 -21.79 33.62 -45.05
C VAL A 268 -21.01 32.32 -45.27
N PRO A 269 -20.25 31.82 -44.28
CA PRO A 269 -19.40 30.64 -44.44
C PRO A 269 -20.23 29.35 -44.49
N ASP A 270 -19.66 28.30 -45.09
CA ASP A 270 -20.25 26.95 -45.08
C ASP A 270 -20.49 26.51 -43.62
N GLY A 271 -21.71 26.02 -43.33
CA GLY A 271 -22.15 25.65 -41.98
C GLY A 271 -22.99 26.72 -41.27
N ALA A 272 -22.73 28.01 -41.49
CA ALA A 272 -23.48 29.09 -40.85
C ALA A 272 -24.87 29.30 -41.48
N VAL A 273 -25.85 29.67 -40.67
CA VAL A 273 -27.27 29.75 -41.07
C VAL A 273 -27.91 31.06 -40.63
N LEU A 274 -28.51 31.79 -41.58
CA LEU A 274 -29.38 32.93 -41.25
C LEU A 274 -30.81 32.46 -40.93
N SER A 275 -31.40 32.97 -39.86
CA SER A 275 -32.75 32.58 -39.42
C SER A 275 -33.89 33.04 -40.36
N ALA A 276 -33.61 33.92 -41.32
CA ALA A 276 -34.52 34.29 -42.38
C ALA A 276 -33.78 34.66 -43.68
N GLY A 277 -34.42 34.40 -44.82
CA GLY A 277 -33.91 34.73 -46.16
C GLY A 277 -34.12 33.58 -47.13
N THR A 278 -33.25 33.51 -48.14
CA THR A 278 -33.10 32.36 -49.04
C THR A 278 -31.63 32.24 -49.38
N ASP A 279 -31.00 31.15 -48.94
CA ASP A 279 -29.66 30.75 -49.36
C ASP A 279 -29.62 30.51 -50.88
N ASN A 280 -28.63 31.09 -51.55
CA ASN A 280 -28.39 30.92 -52.97
C ASN A 280 -27.41 29.76 -53.27
N GLY A 281 -26.76 29.19 -52.25
CA GLY A 281 -25.83 28.05 -52.37
C GLY A 281 -24.41 28.43 -52.80
N ASP A 282 -24.02 29.69 -52.65
CA ASP A 282 -22.72 30.26 -53.00
C ASP A 282 -22.12 31.19 -51.92
N GLY A 283 -22.58 31.05 -50.67
CA GLY A 283 -22.23 31.95 -49.56
C GLY A 283 -22.98 33.28 -49.59
N SER A 284 -24.00 33.43 -50.46
CA SER A 284 -24.91 34.59 -50.47
C SER A 284 -26.36 34.20 -50.17
N TRP A 285 -27.05 35.11 -49.48
CA TRP A 285 -28.44 34.97 -49.04
C TRP A 285 -29.26 36.18 -49.50
N THR A 286 -30.44 35.92 -50.06
CA THR A 286 -31.37 36.96 -50.51
C THR A 286 -32.46 37.18 -49.46
N LEU A 287 -32.74 38.44 -49.08
CA LEU A 287 -33.70 38.79 -48.03
C LEU A 287 -34.71 39.86 -48.47
N LEU A 288 -35.93 39.77 -47.93
CA LEU A 288 -36.94 40.82 -48.00
C LEU A 288 -36.71 41.86 -46.88
N PRO A 289 -37.07 43.14 -47.06
CA PRO A 289 -36.84 44.18 -46.05
C PRO A 289 -37.44 43.89 -44.67
N GLY A 290 -38.58 43.20 -44.62
CA GLY A 290 -39.23 42.79 -43.37
C GLY A 290 -38.53 41.65 -42.61
N GLN A 291 -37.51 41.01 -43.20
CA GLN A 291 -36.76 39.90 -42.59
C GLN A 291 -35.50 40.34 -41.85
N LEU A 292 -35.08 41.62 -41.96
CA LEU A 292 -33.92 42.14 -41.21
C LEU A 292 -34.23 42.31 -39.71
N ASN A 293 -35.47 42.61 -39.35
CA ASN A 293 -35.87 42.86 -37.97
C ASN A 293 -35.89 41.56 -37.16
N GLY A 294 -34.90 41.40 -36.26
CA GLY A 294 -34.70 40.16 -35.50
C GLY A 294 -34.02 39.06 -36.30
N LEU A 295 -33.29 39.42 -37.38
CA LEU A 295 -32.42 38.48 -38.09
C LEU A 295 -31.28 38.02 -37.17
N THR A 296 -30.96 36.74 -37.24
CA THR A 296 -29.83 36.14 -36.53
C THR A 296 -28.97 35.33 -37.48
N LEU A 297 -27.67 35.27 -37.19
CA LEU A 297 -26.75 34.26 -37.72
C LEU A 297 -26.50 33.23 -36.61
N THR A 298 -26.74 31.95 -36.89
CA THR A 298 -26.09 30.87 -36.15
C THR A 298 -24.75 30.62 -36.85
N PRO A 299 -23.60 30.66 -36.15
CA PRO A 299 -22.29 30.27 -36.69
C PRO A 299 -22.28 28.81 -37.22
N PRO A 300 -21.18 28.35 -37.83
CA PRO A 300 -20.91 26.91 -37.91
C PRO A 300 -20.87 26.27 -36.52
N GLU A 301 -21.01 24.95 -36.44
CA GLU A 301 -20.60 24.17 -35.27
C GLU A 301 -19.07 24.31 -35.11
N ASP A 302 -18.58 24.36 -33.86
CA ASP A 302 -17.16 24.43 -33.48
C ASP A 302 -16.39 25.62 -34.14
N PHE A 303 -16.89 26.86 -33.96
CA PHE A 303 -16.32 28.06 -34.60
C PHE A 303 -16.29 29.31 -33.69
N SER A 304 -15.12 29.54 -33.08
CA SER A 304 -14.73 30.82 -32.50
C SER A 304 -13.98 31.72 -33.51
N GLY A 305 -14.28 33.03 -33.53
CA GLY A 305 -13.60 34.03 -34.38
C GLY A 305 -14.50 34.97 -35.20
N SER A 306 -13.89 35.89 -35.95
CA SER A 306 -14.58 36.93 -36.73
C SER A 306 -15.06 36.43 -38.11
N ILE A 307 -16.33 36.68 -38.44
CA ILE A 307 -16.92 36.48 -39.77
C ILE A 307 -17.13 37.85 -40.45
N ASP A 308 -16.37 38.12 -41.52
CA ASP A 308 -16.55 39.31 -42.37
C ASP A 308 -17.75 39.13 -43.31
N LEU A 309 -18.79 39.98 -43.20
CA LEU A 309 -19.99 39.92 -44.05
C LEU A 309 -20.22 41.20 -44.87
N ASP A 310 -20.48 41.03 -46.16
CA ASP A 310 -20.97 42.07 -47.08
C ASP A 310 -22.51 42.10 -47.06
N ILE A 311 -23.12 43.29 -46.99
CA ILE A 311 -24.56 43.50 -47.21
C ILE A 311 -24.80 44.57 -48.28
N ALA A 312 -25.62 44.22 -49.28
CA ALA A 312 -26.04 45.09 -50.37
C ALA A 312 -27.55 45.32 -50.33
N ALA A 313 -27.96 46.59 -50.20
CA ALA A 313 -29.34 47.04 -50.32
C ALA A 313 -29.54 47.70 -51.69
N THR A 314 -30.44 47.16 -52.52
CA THR A 314 -30.71 47.63 -53.89
C THR A 314 -32.16 48.06 -54.05
N SER A 315 -32.40 49.34 -54.28
CA SER A 315 -33.67 49.86 -54.79
C SER A 315 -33.80 49.60 -56.29
N ARG A 316 -35.03 49.48 -56.77
CA ARG A 316 -35.34 49.32 -58.20
C ARG A 316 -36.71 49.89 -58.53
N GLU A 317 -36.77 50.80 -59.49
CA GLU A 317 -38.02 51.34 -60.03
C GLU A 317 -38.65 50.39 -61.06
N ALA A 318 -39.95 50.55 -61.32
CA ALA A 318 -40.73 49.79 -62.29
C ALA A 318 -40.23 49.94 -63.75
N ASN A 319 -39.43 50.97 -64.04
CA ASN A 319 -38.78 51.17 -65.34
C ASN A 319 -37.53 50.25 -65.55
N GLY A 320 -36.99 49.66 -64.48
CA GLY A 320 -35.80 48.81 -64.48
C GLY A 320 -34.49 49.48 -64.02
N ASP A 321 -34.49 50.78 -63.69
CA ASP A 321 -33.35 51.45 -63.07
C ASP A 321 -33.14 50.93 -61.63
N THR A 322 -31.89 50.93 -61.18
CA THR A 322 -31.48 50.37 -59.87
C THR A 322 -30.42 51.23 -59.20
N SER A 323 -30.49 51.38 -57.88
CA SER A 323 -29.44 52.01 -57.06
C SER A 323 -29.09 51.12 -55.88
N THR A 324 -27.80 50.93 -55.64
CA THR A 324 -27.28 49.98 -54.63
C THR A 324 -26.37 50.70 -53.64
N VAL A 325 -26.58 50.42 -52.36
CA VAL A 325 -25.65 50.77 -51.27
C VAL A 325 -25.12 49.48 -50.66
N ASN A 326 -23.80 49.42 -50.50
CA ASN A 326 -23.09 48.33 -49.84
C ASN A 326 -22.56 48.81 -48.48
N SER A 327 -22.56 47.91 -47.49
CA SER A 327 -21.75 48.02 -46.28
C SER A 327 -21.10 46.66 -46.01
N VAL A 328 -19.95 46.68 -45.33
CA VAL A 328 -19.46 45.51 -44.58
C VAL A 328 -19.88 45.64 -43.12
N PHE A 329 -19.89 44.52 -42.41
CA PHE A 329 -19.96 44.43 -40.95
C PHE A 329 -19.31 43.12 -40.48
N THR A 330 -18.80 43.06 -39.26
CA THR A 330 -18.28 41.83 -38.65
C THR A 330 -19.31 41.15 -37.74
N VAL A 331 -19.23 39.82 -37.68
CA VAL A 331 -19.83 39.02 -36.61
C VAL A 331 -18.68 38.37 -35.84
N ASP A 332 -18.36 38.91 -34.67
CA ASP A 332 -17.32 38.38 -33.79
C ASP A 332 -17.91 37.27 -32.91
N VAL A 333 -17.63 36.01 -33.28
CA VAL A 333 -18.06 34.84 -32.52
C VAL A 333 -17.06 34.61 -31.38
N THR A 334 -17.55 34.63 -30.14
CA THR A 334 -16.74 34.32 -28.95
C THR A 334 -16.82 32.85 -28.62
N GLY A 335 -15.67 32.25 -28.29
CA GLY A 335 -15.58 30.86 -27.87
C GLY A 335 -16.47 30.49 -26.69
N VAL A 336 -16.89 29.23 -26.65
CA VAL A 336 -17.56 28.59 -25.50
C VAL A 336 -16.78 27.32 -25.17
N ALA A 337 -16.58 27.03 -23.89
CA ALA A 337 -15.95 25.79 -23.47
C ALA A 337 -17.01 24.70 -23.22
N ASP A 338 -17.17 23.78 -24.16
CA ASP A 338 -18.14 22.68 -24.08
C ASP A 338 -17.66 21.55 -23.13
N GLY A 339 -16.33 21.37 -23.01
CA GLY A 339 -15.69 20.52 -22.01
C GLY A 339 -15.10 19.21 -22.54
N ALA A 340 -14.58 18.40 -21.61
CA ALA A 340 -14.01 17.09 -21.90
C ALA A 340 -14.85 15.96 -21.29
N ASN A 341 -14.86 14.81 -21.97
CA ASN A 341 -15.18 13.53 -21.35
C ASN A 341 -13.96 13.05 -20.53
N LEU A 342 -14.18 12.58 -19.30
CA LEU A 342 -13.14 12.03 -18.42
C LEU A 342 -13.59 10.67 -17.91
N ALA A 343 -12.70 9.69 -17.95
CA ALA A 343 -12.86 8.40 -17.32
C ALA A 343 -11.58 8.02 -16.56
N VAL A 344 -11.75 7.53 -15.33
CA VAL A 344 -10.68 6.97 -14.51
C VAL A 344 -11.07 5.56 -14.04
N SER A 345 -10.08 4.74 -13.69
CA SER A 345 -10.30 3.49 -12.94
C SER A 345 -9.34 3.42 -11.76
N ASP A 346 -9.86 3.03 -10.59
CA ASP A 346 -9.04 2.74 -9.41
C ASP A 346 -7.90 1.77 -9.75
N ALA A 347 -6.72 2.04 -9.18
CA ALA A 347 -5.50 1.30 -9.45
C ALA A 347 -5.01 0.59 -8.20
N SER A 348 -4.29 -0.53 -8.37
CA SER A 348 -3.56 -1.16 -7.28
C SER A 348 -2.21 -1.70 -7.76
N GLY A 349 -1.29 -1.86 -6.82
CA GLY A 349 0.02 -2.43 -7.05
C GLY A 349 0.88 -2.37 -5.80
N ARG A 350 2.02 -3.07 -5.84
CA ARG A 350 2.95 -3.12 -4.71
C ARG A 350 3.74 -1.81 -4.59
N GLU A 351 4.24 -1.51 -3.39
CA GLU A 351 5.22 -0.44 -3.20
C GLU A 351 6.56 -0.73 -3.90
N ASP A 352 7.49 0.24 -3.84
CA ASP A 352 8.74 0.31 -4.61
C ASP A 352 8.61 0.16 -6.13
N SER A 353 7.38 0.13 -6.63
CA SER A 353 7.02 -0.21 -8.00
C SER A 353 6.18 0.89 -8.64
N ALA A 354 6.30 1.02 -9.96
CA ALA A 354 5.47 1.94 -10.73
C ALA A 354 4.06 1.35 -10.95
N ILE A 355 3.06 1.93 -10.30
CA ILE A 355 1.64 1.56 -10.40
C ILE A 355 1.01 2.32 -11.58
N ALA A 356 0.38 1.63 -12.51
CA ALA A 356 -0.21 2.23 -13.71
C ALA A 356 -1.53 2.95 -13.39
N LEU A 357 -1.74 4.13 -14.01
CA LEU A 357 -2.97 4.91 -13.87
C LEU A 357 -3.80 4.82 -15.17
N ASP A 358 -5.03 4.32 -15.08
CA ASP A 358 -6.00 4.27 -16.19
C ASP A 358 -6.80 5.59 -16.21
N ILE A 359 -6.27 6.61 -16.88
CA ILE A 359 -6.89 7.93 -17.08
C ILE A 359 -7.08 8.14 -18.59
N ASP A 360 -8.32 8.33 -19.02
CA ASP A 360 -8.70 8.46 -20.43
C ASP A 360 -9.59 9.72 -20.61
N THR A 361 -9.26 10.58 -21.57
CA THR A 361 -9.98 11.85 -21.78
C THR A 361 -9.97 12.30 -23.25
N GLU A 362 -11.12 12.81 -23.70
CA GLU A 362 -11.34 13.33 -25.04
C GLU A 362 -12.08 14.68 -24.93
N LEU A 363 -11.68 15.67 -25.72
CA LEU A 363 -12.45 16.90 -25.92
C LEU A 363 -13.81 16.58 -26.56
N LEU A 364 -14.81 17.44 -26.32
CA LEU A 364 -16.11 17.33 -26.99
C LEU A 364 -16.08 17.98 -28.39
N ASP A 365 -15.34 19.08 -28.55
CA ASP A 365 -15.07 19.74 -29.84
C ASP A 365 -13.58 19.64 -30.27
N GLY A 366 -13.16 20.47 -31.24
CA GLY A 366 -11.78 20.56 -31.73
C GLY A 366 -11.19 21.98 -31.79
N SER A 367 -11.87 22.95 -31.19
CA SER A 367 -11.53 24.37 -31.05
C SER A 367 -10.90 24.66 -29.67
N GLU A 368 -11.33 23.96 -28.63
CA GLU A 368 -10.82 24.03 -27.26
C GLU A 368 -9.33 23.68 -27.11
N ASN A 369 -8.72 24.21 -26.05
CA ASN A 369 -7.42 23.78 -25.52
C ASN A 369 -7.65 22.98 -24.23
N LEU A 370 -6.97 21.84 -24.06
CA LEU A 370 -7.10 20.95 -22.91
C LEU A 370 -5.90 21.06 -21.96
N SER A 371 -6.13 21.06 -20.65
CA SER A 371 -5.11 21.00 -19.59
C SER A 371 -5.52 20.01 -18.50
N ILE A 372 -4.65 19.05 -18.17
CA ILE A 372 -4.88 18.09 -17.08
C ILE A 372 -4.11 18.53 -15.83
N THR A 373 -4.77 18.46 -14.68
CA THR A 373 -4.14 18.60 -13.36
C THR A 373 -4.51 17.40 -12.49
N ILE A 374 -3.51 16.71 -11.94
CA ILE A 374 -3.69 15.68 -10.91
C ILE A 374 -3.34 16.30 -9.56
N GLU A 375 -4.30 16.35 -8.64
CA GLU A 375 -4.12 16.80 -7.26
C GLU A 375 -4.04 15.59 -6.30
N GLY A 376 -3.40 15.77 -5.16
CA GLY A 376 -3.34 14.75 -4.09
C GLY A 376 -2.10 13.85 -4.12
N VAL A 377 -1.12 14.12 -4.99
CA VAL A 377 0.14 13.36 -5.03
C VAL A 377 0.93 13.63 -3.75
N PRO A 378 1.25 12.61 -2.92
CA PRO A 378 1.87 12.83 -1.62
C PRO A 378 3.38 13.13 -1.73
N GLU A 379 3.95 13.75 -0.69
CA GLU A 379 5.38 14.04 -0.62
C GLU A 379 6.22 12.75 -0.73
N GLY A 380 7.13 12.72 -1.71
CA GLY A 380 7.97 11.56 -2.02
C GLY A 380 7.47 10.69 -3.18
N ALA A 381 6.17 10.71 -3.49
CA ALA A 381 5.63 10.03 -4.66
C ALA A 381 5.87 10.83 -5.96
N VAL A 382 5.99 10.13 -7.09
CA VAL A 382 6.44 10.70 -8.38
C VAL A 382 5.62 10.11 -9.54
N LEU A 383 5.08 10.97 -10.41
CA LEU A 383 4.49 10.53 -11.67
C LEU A 383 5.57 10.35 -12.75
N SER A 384 5.40 9.37 -13.65
CA SER A 384 6.36 9.11 -14.75
C SER A 384 6.37 10.16 -15.86
N ALA A 385 5.35 11.03 -15.90
CA ALA A 385 5.25 12.16 -16.82
C ALA A 385 4.51 13.34 -16.15
N GLY A 386 4.47 14.50 -16.80
CA GLY A 386 3.93 15.74 -16.24
C GLY A 386 4.99 16.67 -15.65
N THR A 387 4.50 17.75 -15.05
CA THR A 387 5.29 18.74 -14.29
C THR A 387 4.77 18.81 -12.85
N ASP A 388 5.63 18.46 -11.90
CA ASP A 388 5.42 18.70 -10.46
C ASP A 388 5.41 20.22 -10.17
N ASN A 389 4.34 20.71 -9.55
CA ASN A 389 4.21 22.11 -9.12
C ASN A 389 4.80 22.37 -7.73
N GLY A 390 5.14 21.33 -6.97
CA GLY A 390 5.75 21.39 -5.64
C GLY A 390 4.79 21.62 -4.48
N ASP A 391 3.48 21.45 -4.72
CA ASP A 391 2.39 21.62 -3.73
C ASP A 391 1.45 20.40 -3.63
N GLY A 392 1.83 19.26 -4.23
CA GLY A 392 1.00 18.06 -4.35
C GLY A 392 0.10 18.05 -5.58
N THR A 393 0.25 19.03 -6.48
CA THR A 393 -0.39 19.06 -7.80
C THR A 393 0.64 18.83 -8.92
N TRP A 394 0.20 18.13 -9.97
CA TRP A 394 0.97 17.85 -11.19
C TRP A 394 0.16 18.29 -12.41
N THR A 395 0.80 18.97 -13.36
CA THR A 395 0.17 19.38 -14.63
C THR A 395 0.66 18.50 -15.78
N LEU A 396 -0.25 18.01 -16.62
CA LEU A 396 0.04 17.07 -17.72
C LEU A 396 -0.57 17.53 -19.06
N ASP A 397 0.15 17.22 -20.14
CA ASP A 397 -0.37 17.27 -21.52
C ASP A 397 -1.08 15.94 -21.87
N VAL A 398 -2.02 15.95 -22.83
CA VAL A 398 -2.84 14.76 -23.15
C VAL A 398 -2.01 13.56 -23.67
N ASP A 399 -0.88 13.80 -24.33
CA ASP A 399 0.03 12.75 -24.81
C ASP A 399 0.88 12.11 -23.70
N GLN A 400 0.80 12.63 -22.47
CA GLN A 400 1.49 12.12 -21.29
C GLN A 400 0.65 11.11 -20.49
N LEU A 401 -0.62 10.92 -20.85
CA LEU A 401 -1.48 9.91 -20.24
C LEU A 401 -1.18 8.48 -20.74
N GLU A 402 -0.65 8.31 -21.96
CA GLU A 402 -0.35 6.98 -22.51
C GLU A 402 0.77 6.27 -21.72
N GLY A 403 0.38 5.37 -20.83
CA GLY A 403 1.30 4.63 -19.96
C GLY A 403 1.76 5.41 -18.72
N LEU A 404 0.95 6.39 -18.26
CA LEU A 404 1.19 7.09 -17.01
C LEU A 404 1.24 6.13 -15.81
N THR A 405 2.16 6.38 -14.89
CA THR A 405 2.32 5.62 -13.65
C THR A 405 2.61 6.56 -12.48
N ILE A 406 2.12 6.22 -11.29
CA ILE A 406 2.65 6.76 -10.03
C ILE A 406 3.66 5.77 -9.46
N THR A 407 4.80 6.26 -8.97
CA THR A 407 5.65 5.52 -8.03
C THR A 407 5.36 6.11 -6.64
N PRO A 408 4.96 5.30 -5.65
CA PRO A 408 4.83 5.75 -4.26
C PRO A 408 6.14 6.32 -3.70
N ALA A 409 6.10 6.86 -2.49
CA ALA A 409 7.33 7.12 -1.74
C ALA A 409 8.01 5.78 -1.36
N GLU A 410 9.32 5.83 -1.09
CA GLU A 410 10.08 4.73 -0.48
C GLU A 410 9.39 4.33 0.84
N ASN A 411 9.02 3.05 0.96
CA ASN A 411 8.30 2.47 2.10
C ASN A 411 6.94 3.15 2.39
N PHE A 412 6.07 3.27 1.38
CA PHE A 412 4.69 3.70 1.55
C PHE A 412 3.71 2.61 1.09
N SER A 413 2.94 2.10 2.05
CA SER A 413 1.77 1.26 1.81
C SER A 413 0.45 1.94 2.23
N GLY A 414 -0.66 1.46 1.68
CA GLY A 414 -2.01 2.02 1.89
C GLY A 414 -2.51 2.87 0.73
N ASN A 415 -3.56 3.66 0.97
CA ASN A 415 -4.30 4.36 -0.08
C ASN A 415 -3.74 5.76 -0.38
N ILE A 416 -3.56 6.05 -1.68
CA ILE A 416 -3.38 7.42 -2.20
C ILE A 416 -4.67 7.82 -2.92
N ASP A 417 -5.36 8.85 -2.41
CA ASP A 417 -6.56 9.41 -3.05
C ASP A 417 -6.17 10.60 -3.94
N LEU A 418 -6.26 10.41 -5.26
CA LEU A 418 -5.98 11.43 -6.27
C LEU A 418 -7.27 12.06 -6.80
N SER A 419 -7.23 13.35 -7.14
CA SER A 419 -8.27 14.04 -7.90
C SER A 419 -7.74 14.36 -9.30
N VAL A 420 -8.40 13.87 -10.35
CA VAL A 420 -8.04 14.18 -11.74
C VAL A 420 -8.98 15.27 -12.24
N LEU A 421 -8.43 16.44 -12.54
CA LEU A 421 -9.14 17.58 -13.11
C LEU A 421 -8.72 17.73 -14.57
N VAL A 422 -9.70 17.91 -15.46
CA VAL A 422 -9.46 18.32 -16.84
C VAL A 422 -10.19 19.63 -17.07
N SER A 423 -9.42 20.67 -17.40
CA SER A 423 -9.92 21.98 -17.79
C SER A 423 -9.84 22.13 -19.29
N THR A 424 -10.88 22.68 -19.89
CA THR A 424 -10.89 23.12 -21.29
C THR A 424 -11.07 24.63 -21.37
N THR A 425 -10.56 25.25 -22.44
CA THR A 425 -10.70 26.70 -22.70
C THR A 425 -10.81 27.00 -24.20
N ASP A 426 -11.86 27.72 -24.60
CA ASP A 426 -11.86 28.56 -25.81
C ASP A 426 -12.06 30.04 -25.41
N GLY A 427 -11.30 30.93 -26.03
CA GLY A 427 -11.38 32.37 -25.83
C GLY A 427 -11.11 32.81 -24.39
N ASP A 428 -12.15 33.35 -23.76
CA ASP A 428 -12.19 33.79 -22.36
C ASP A 428 -13.09 32.88 -21.48
N ASP A 429 -13.65 31.80 -22.03
CA ASP A 429 -14.53 30.85 -21.33
C ASP A 429 -13.78 29.58 -20.90
N SER A 430 -14.32 28.82 -19.93
CA SER A 430 -13.64 27.62 -19.41
C SER A 430 -14.59 26.63 -18.74
N ALA A 431 -14.50 25.36 -19.12
CA ALA A 431 -15.18 24.25 -18.48
C ALA A 431 -14.18 23.36 -17.71
N VAL A 432 -14.66 22.68 -16.67
CA VAL A 432 -13.85 21.76 -15.85
C VAL A 432 -14.66 20.53 -15.50
N VAL A 433 -14.09 19.35 -15.76
CA VAL A 433 -14.55 18.05 -15.25
C VAL A 433 -13.55 17.53 -14.21
N MET A 434 -14.06 16.80 -13.21
CA MET A 434 -13.27 16.23 -12.12
C MET A 434 -13.80 14.83 -11.82
N GLU A 435 -12.90 13.85 -11.71
CA GLU A 435 -13.18 12.50 -11.19
C GLU A 435 -12.10 12.11 -10.17
N ASN A 436 -12.47 11.23 -9.23
CA ASN A 436 -11.57 10.76 -8.17
C ASN A 436 -10.97 9.40 -8.54
N LEU A 437 -9.71 9.18 -8.15
CA LEU A 437 -8.93 8.00 -8.45
C LEU A 437 -8.21 7.52 -7.18
N THR A 438 -8.64 6.40 -6.59
CA THR A 438 -7.91 5.80 -5.47
C THR A 438 -6.85 4.83 -6.01
N VAL A 439 -5.64 4.93 -5.47
CA VAL A 439 -4.53 3.99 -5.70
C VAL A 439 -4.30 3.20 -4.41
N GLU A 440 -4.52 1.89 -4.44
CA GLU A 440 -4.25 0.97 -3.32
C GLU A 440 -2.82 0.43 -3.43
N VAL A 441 -1.93 0.87 -2.54
CA VAL A 441 -0.54 0.43 -2.49
C VAL A 441 -0.40 -0.75 -1.53
N GLU A 442 -0.09 -1.92 -2.07
CA GLU A 442 0.16 -3.14 -1.30
C GLU A 442 1.56 -3.14 -0.71
N GLY A 443 1.66 -3.43 0.60
CA GLY A 443 2.93 -3.53 1.31
C GLY A 443 3.88 -4.60 0.76
N VAL A 444 5.18 -4.37 0.93
CA VAL A 444 6.27 -5.29 0.61
C VAL A 444 7.12 -5.45 1.86
N ALA A 445 7.09 -6.64 2.46
CA ALA A 445 7.88 -6.86 3.66
C ALA A 445 9.37 -6.94 3.29
N ASP A 446 10.16 -6.04 3.87
CA ASP A 446 11.58 -5.89 3.66
C ASP A 446 12.36 -6.75 4.67
N ALA A 447 13.53 -7.26 4.28
CA ALA A 447 14.19 -8.32 5.06
C ALA A 447 14.81 -7.77 6.37
N PRO A 448 14.36 -8.22 7.56
CA PRO A 448 14.78 -7.62 8.82
C PRO A 448 16.25 -7.91 9.11
N THR A 449 16.91 -7.00 9.81
CA THR A 449 18.25 -7.24 10.36
C THR A 449 18.17 -8.19 11.55
N LEU A 450 19.17 -9.08 11.64
CA LEU A 450 19.38 -10.01 12.75
C LEU A 450 20.89 -10.20 12.95
N ASP A 451 21.37 -10.04 14.18
CA ASP A 451 22.71 -10.39 14.65
C ASP A 451 22.56 -11.13 15.99
N VAL A 452 23.31 -12.22 16.17
CA VAL A 452 23.21 -13.10 17.35
C VAL A 452 24.58 -13.57 17.80
N SER A 453 24.70 -14.08 19.02
CA SER A 453 25.94 -14.71 19.49
C SER A 453 25.70 -15.90 20.41
N ASP A 454 26.57 -16.91 20.29
CA ASP A 454 26.62 -18.07 21.18
C ASP A 454 26.68 -17.64 22.65
N ALA A 455 25.88 -18.31 23.48
CA ALA A 455 25.75 -18.00 24.91
C ALA A 455 26.41 -19.11 25.75
N SER A 456 27.01 -18.72 26.88
CA SER A 456 27.58 -19.69 27.82
C SER A 456 27.34 -19.26 29.26
N GLY A 457 26.99 -20.20 30.13
CA GLY A 457 26.77 -19.94 31.55
C GLY A 457 26.90 -21.18 32.40
N ASN A 458 26.43 -21.06 33.65
CA ASN A 458 26.26 -22.18 34.56
C ASN A 458 24.80 -22.67 34.52
N GLU A 459 24.54 -23.88 34.98
CA GLU A 459 23.18 -24.32 35.29
C GLU A 459 22.57 -23.57 36.49
N ASP A 460 21.28 -23.80 36.76
CA ASP A 460 20.43 -23.10 37.74
C ASP A 460 20.43 -21.56 37.67
N SER A 461 20.99 -21.02 36.58
CA SER A 461 21.33 -19.62 36.42
C SER A 461 20.74 -19.08 35.12
N ALA A 462 20.31 -17.82 35.13
CA ALA A 462 19.88 -17.14 33.91
C ALA A 462 21.10 -16.82 33.03
N ILE A 463 21.19 -17.49 31.88
CA ILE A 463 22.20 -17.28 30.84
C ILE A 463 21.68 -16.18 29.91
N ALA A 464 22.40 -15.07 29.78
CA ALA A 464 22.01 -13.97 28.89
C ALA A 464 22.08 -14.41 27.42
N LEU A 465 21.10 -13.99 26.62
CA LEU A 465 21.09 -14.16 25.17
C LEU A 465 21.35 -12.81 24.51
N ASP A 466 22.28 -12.76 23.55
CA ASP A 466 22.56 -11.56 22.76
C ASP A 466 21.88 -11.72 21.39
N ILE A 467 20.81 -10.96 21.18
CA ILE A 467 20.00 -10.94 19.96
C ILE A 467 19.69 -9.46 19.66
N ASP A 468 20.27 -8.93 18.59
CA ASP A 468 19.87 -7.65 18.02
C ASP A 468 19.04 -7.92 16.75
N ALA A 469 17.83 -7.37 16.68
CA ALA A 469 16.93 -7.56 15.56
C ALA A 469 16.13 -6.27 15.33
N GLY A 470 16.14 -5.78 14.09
CA GLY A 470 15.55 -4.50 13.72
C GLY A 470 15.04 -4.50 12.29
N LEU A 471 13.93 -3.79 12.07
CA LEU A 471 13.36 -3.57 10.75
C LEU A 471 14.26 -2.64 9.92
N THR A 472 14.17 -2.76 8.60
CA THR A 472 14.74 -1.81 7.64
C THR A 472 13.75 -0.69 7.30
N ASP A 473 12.45 -1.00 7.26
CA ASP A 473 11.38 -0.01 7.30
C ASP A 473 10.89 0.30 8.74
N SER A 474 10.19 1.42 8.94
CA SER A 474 9.62 1.85 10.22
C SER A 474 8.09 1.87 10.29
N SER A 475 7.38 1.55 9.19
CA SER A 475 5.93 1.32 9.15
C SER A 475 5.56 -0.15 9.46
N GLU A 476 6.43 -1.07 9.06
CA GLU A 476 6.39 -2.52 9.34
C GLU A 476 6.25 -2.90 10.83
N THR A 477 5.91 -4.18 11.07
CA THR A 477 5.90 -4.78 12.41
C THR A 477 6.92 -5.92 12.57
N LEU A 478 7.72 -5.88 13.65
CA LEU A 478 8.72 -6.92 13.96
C LEU A 478 8.21 -7.91 15.00
N THR A 479 8.28 -9.20 14.67
CA THR A 479 8.12 -10.32 15.60
C THR A 479 9.38 -11.19 15.58
N VAL A 480 9.85 -11.62 16.75
CA VAL A 480 10.94 -12.61 16.85
C VAL A 480 10.41 -13.91 17.42
N THR A 481 10.70 -15.02 16.77
CA THR A 481 10.42 -16.37 17.27
C THR A 481 11.74 -17.06 17.62
N ILE A 482 11.84 -17.56 18.85
CA ILE A 482 12.93 -18.44 19.29
C ILE A 482 12.39 -19.87 19.33
N SER A 483 13.13 -20.82 18.79
CA SER A 483 12.75 -22.22 18.63
C SER A 483 13.83 -23.15 19.16
N GLY A 484 13.46 -24.38 19.53
CA GLY A 484 14.39 -25.35 20.12
C GLY A 484 14.60 -25.18 21.63
N VAL A 485 13.77 -24.38 22.30
CA VAL A 485 13.82 -24.21 23.76
C VAL A 485 13.53 -25.57 24.44
N PRO A 486 14.46 -26.14 25.24
CA PRO A 486 14.28 -27.46 25.81
C PRO A 486 13.13 -27.57 26.84
N ASP A 487 12.54 -28.76 26.97
CA ASP A 487 11.57 -29.09 28.03
C ASP A 487 12.14 -28.72 29.41
N GLY A 488 11.47 -27.80 30.12
CA GLY A 488 11.86 -27.34 31.45
C GLY A 488 12.71 -26.06 31.47
N ALA A 489 13.34 -25.68 30.36
CA ALA A 489 13.99 -24.38 30.22
C ALA A 489 12.95 -23.26 30.04
N THR A 490 13.30 -22.01 30.40
CA THR A 490 12.39 -20.85 30.30
C THR A 490 13.11 -19.57 29.91
N LEU A 491 12.48 -18.73 29.10
CA LEU A 491 12.98 -17.38 28.80
C LEU A 491 12.45 -16.36 29.83
N SER A 492 13.23 -15.31 30.08
CA SER A 492 12.85 -14.21 30.99
C SER A 492 11.77 -13.27 30.42
N ALA A 493 11.50 -13.33 29.12
CA ALA A 493 10.46 -12.57 28.43
C ALA A 493 9.91 -13.35 27.22
N GLY A 494 8.87 -12.82 26.57
CA GLY A 494 8.16 -13.48 25.48
C GLY A 494 6.90 -14.23 25.91
N THR A 495 6.34 -15.00 24.98
CA THR A 495 5.19 -15.90 25.16
C THR A 495 5.59 -17.31 24.74
N ASP A 496 5.54 -18.26 25.67
CA ASP A 496 5.66 -19.69 25.39
C ASP A 496 4.44 -20.18 24.59
N ASN A 497 4.68 -20.80 23.43
CA ASN A 497 3.64 -21.37 22.58
C ASN A 497 3.28 -22.82 22.96
N GLY A 498 4.07 -23.47 23.83
CA GLY A 498 3.84 -24.82 24.35
C GLY A 498 4.31 -25.97 23.44
N ASP A 499 5.15 -25.67 22.45
CA ASP A 499 5.70 -26.61 21.46
C ASP A 499 7.23 -26.54 21.30
N GLY A 500 7.92 -25.85 22.23
CA GLY A 500 9.36 -25.55 22.14
C GLY A 500 9.67 -24.26 21.37
N THR A 501 8.66 -23.49 20.96
CA THR A 501 8.81 -22.14 20.42
C THR A 501 8.28 -21.05 21.36
N TRP A 502 8.93 -19.88 21.31
CA TRP A 502 8.57 -18.68 22.07
C TRP A 502 8.49 -17.48 21.13
N THR A 503 7.47 -16.63 21.32
CA THR A 503 7.24 -15.43 20.51
C THR A 503 7.51 -14.16 21.32
N LEU A 504 8.30 -13.23 20.76
CA LEU A 504 8.76 -12.00 21.40
C LEU A 504 8.54 -10.78 20.50
N SER A 505 8.33 -9.62 21.10
CA SER A 505 8.47 -8.31 20.44
C SER A 505 9.88 -7.76 20.60
N SER A 506 10.30 -6.83 19.73
CA SER A 506 11.61 -6.14 19.77
C SER A 506 12.00 -5.66 21.18
N ASP A 507 11.10 -4.96 21.87
CA ASP A 507 11.30 -4.45 23.24
C ASP A 507 11.67 -5.52 24.29
N GLN A 508 11.42 -6.81 24.01
CA GLN A 508 11.69 -7.93 24.93
C GLN A 508 13.07 -8.58 24.74
N LEU A 509 13.81 -8.23 23.68
CA LEU A 509 15.15 -8.77 23.41
C LEU A 509 16.21 -8.18 24.36
N ASN A 510 16.05 -6.91 24.73
CA ASN A 510 16.99 -6.19 25.59
C ASN A 510 17.04 -6.77 27.01
N GLY A 511 18.11 -7.50 27.33
CA GLY A 511 18.26 -8.21 28.60
C GLY A 511 17.53 -9.54 28.67
N LEU A 512 17.22 -10.14 27.51
CA LEU A 512 16.70 -11.50 27.42
C LEU A 512 17.71 -12.50 27.98
N SER A 513 17.19 -13.55 28.61
CA SER A 513 17.98 -14.65 29.15
C SER A 513 17.19 -15.94 29.14
N ILE A 514 17.86 -17.06 28.96
CA ILE A 514 17.32 -18.40 29.19
C ILE A 514 17.80 -18.92 30.54
N THR A 515 16.89 -19.44 31.35
CA THR A 515 17.24 -20.32 32.47
C THR A 515 17.06 -21.76 31.96
N PRO A 516 18.10 -22.61 32.00
CA PRO A 516 17.97 -24.04 31.70
C PRO A 516 16.97 -24.75 32.61
N ALA A 517 16.75 -26.04 32.37
CA ALA A 517 16.10 -26.89 33.36
C ALA A 517 16.99 -27.01 34.62
N GLU A 518 16.35 -27.26 35.77
CA GLU A 518 17.00 -27.71 37.02
C GLU A 518 17.85 -28.96 36.70
N ASP A 519 19.08 -29.03 37.20
CA ASP A 519 20.03 -30.14 36.98
C ASP A 519 20.44 -30.38 35.49
N PHE A 520 20.47 -29.35 34.62
CA PHE A 520 20.91 -29.49 33.23
C PHE A 520 22.30 -28.91 32.95
N SER A 521 23.27 -29.80 32.72
CA SER A 521 24.56 -29.47 32.09
C SER A 521 24.69 -30.07 30.68
N GLY A 522 25.37 -29.36 29.78
CA GLY A 522 25.49 -29.73 28.36
C GLY A 522 25.22 -28.57 27.40
N SER A 523 24.96 -28.87 26.13
CA SER A 523 24.77 -27.86 25.07
C SER A 523 23.48 -28.10 24.27
N PHE A 524 22.80 -27.03 23.86
CA PHE A 524 21.67 -27.07 22.93
C PHE A 524 21.64 -25.84 22.01
N ASP A 525 21.01 -25.98 20.84
CA ASP A 525 20.93 -24.93 19.83
C ASP A 525 19.53 -24.28 19.86
N LEU A 526 19.48 -22.94 19.89
CA LEU A 526 18.27 -22.14 19.73
C LEU A 526 18.22 -21.56 18.31
N GLY A 527 17.16 -21.84 17.56
CA GLY A 527 16.91 -21.21 16.26
C GLY A 527 16.13 -19.91 16.42
N VAL A 528 16.74 -18.78 16.01
CA VAL A 528 16.15 -17.43 16.10
C VAL A 528 15.65 -17.01 14.72
N THR A 529 14.39 -16.60 14.63
CA THR A 529 13.75 -16.09 13.42
C THR A 529 13.21 -14.69 13.69
N ALA A 530 13.80 -13.66 13.07
CA ALA A 530 13.21 -12.34 12.96
C ALA A 530 12.24 -12.31 11.76
N THR A 531 11.04 -11.78 11.97
CA THR A 531 9.98 -11.67 10.94
C THR A 531 9.47 -10.23 10.89
N SER A 532 9.68 -9.57 9.75
CA SER A 532 8.96 -8.35 9.39
C SER A 532 7.62 -8.71 8.76
N ALA A 533 6.67 -7.80 8.85
CA ALA A 533 5.40 -7.90 8.16
C ALA A 533 4.85 -6.50 7.87
N ASP A 534 4.45 -6.27 6.62
CA ASP A 534 3.47 -5.25 6.27
C ASP A 534 2.24 -5.88 5.60
N GLY A 535 1.06 -5.45 6.04
CA GLY A 535 -0.24 -5.97 5.64
C GLY A 535 -0.39 -7.49 5.82
N SER A 536 -0.04 -8.23 4.76
CA SER A 536 -0.03 -9.69 4.72
C SER A 536 1.23 -10.29 4.06
N ASP A 537 2.15 -9.46 3.58
CA ASP A 537 3.45 -9.90 3.10
C ASP A 537 4.39 -10.04 4.30
N VAL A 538 5.36 -10.96 4.21
CA VAL A 538 6.29 -11.26 5.32
C VAL A 538 7.69 -11.59 4.79
N ALA A 539 8.71 -11.01 5.42
CA ALA A 539 10.10 -11.35 5.17
C ALA A 539 10.78 -11.76 6.48
N THR A 540 11.84 -12.57 6.35
CA THR A 540 12.48 -13.19 7.52
C THR A 540 14.00 -13.22 7.42
N ALA A 541 14.63 -13.12 8.58
CA ALA A 541 16.03 -13.45 8.79
C ALA A 541 16.14 -14.53 9.87
N THR A 542 17.02 -15.50 9.68
CA THR A 542 17.17 -16.66 10.57
C THR A 542 18.63 -16.92 10.90
N ASP A 543 18.94 -17.14 12.17
CA ASP A 543 20.26 -17.59 12.62
C ASP A 543 20.13 -18.49 13.86
N SER A 544 21.23 -19.01 14.40
CA SER A 544 21.26 -19.95 15.52
C SER A 544 22.22 -19.53 16.63
N ILE A 545 21.79 -19.70 17.88
CA ILE A 545 22.61 -19.53 19.09
C ILE A 545 22.89 -20.91 19.68
N THR A 546 24.16 -21.28 19.82
CA THR A 546 24.56 -22.40 20.69
C THR A 546 24.53 -21.91 22.14
N VAL A 547 23.89 -22.67 23.04
CA VAL A 547 23.88 -22.40 24.48
C VAL A 547 24.68 -23.48 25.21
N ASP A 548 25.89 -23.13 25.68
CA ASP A 548 26.76 -23.98 26.48
C ASP A 548 26.46 -23.81 27.99
N VAL A 549 25.89 -24.83 28.62
CA VAL A 549 25.56 -24.87 30.05
C VAL A 549 26.62 -25.68 30.80
N THR A 550 27.33 -25.00 31.71
CA THR A 550 28.40 -25.57 32.53
C THR A 550 27.82 -26.11 33.83
N GLY A 551 28.11 -27.38 34.13
CA GLY A 551 27.72 -28.01 35.38
C GLY A 551 28.36 -27.37 36.62
N VAL A 552 27.64 -27.39 37.73
CA VAL A 552 28.01 -26.86 39.05
C VAL A 552 27.78 -27.95 40.07
N ALA A 553 28.83 -28.42 40.74
CA ALA A 553 28.69 -29.55 41.63
C ALA A 553 27.88 -29.17 42.89
N ASP A 554 26.83 -29.92 43.20
CA ASP A 554 25.89 -29.59 44.27
C ASP A 554 26.21 -30.34 45.57
N VAL A 555 25.86 -29.76 46.72
CA VAL A 555 26.47 -30.15 48.01
C VAL A 555 25.92 -31.51 48.50
N PRO A 556 26.73 -32.58 48.53
CA PRO A 556 26.23 -33.92 48.79
C PRO A 556 25.79 -34.07 50.24
N THR A 557 24.71 -34.82 50.43
CA THR A 557 24.24 -35.21 51.77
C THR A 557 25.25 -36.17 52.44
N LEU A 558 25.41 -36.02 53.75
CA LEU A 558 26.25 -36.89 54.58
C LEU A 558 25.71 -36.91 56.01
N ASP A 559 25.38 -38.10 56.52
CA ASP A 559 25.14 -38.37 57.95
C ASP A 559 26.09 -39.47 58.43
N VAL A 560 26.58 -39.35 59.66
CA VAL A 560 27.58 -40.27 60.24
C VAL A 560 27.37 -40.41 61.76
N SER A 561 27.60 -41.62 62.29
CA SER A 561 27.51 -41.88 63.73
C SER A 561 28.76 -42.55 64.30
N ASP A 562 29.09 -42.19 65.55
CA ASP A 562 30.17 -42.80 66.33
C ASP A 562 29.97 -44.33 66.45
N ALA A 563 31.05 -45.09 66.25
CA ALA A 563 31.06 -46.54 66.25
C ALA A 563 31.72 -47.10 67.52
N SER A 564 31.30 -48.29 67.96
CA SER A 564 31.98 -48.98 69.06
C SER A 564 31.91 -50.49 68.94
N GLY A 565 32.96 -51.18 69.42
CA GLY A 565 33.08 -52.63 69.33
C GLY A 565 34.22 -53.17 70.18
N ASN A 566 34.63 -54.41 69.88
CA ASN A 566 35.75 -55.08 70.51
C ASN A 566 36.99 -55.04 69.60
N GLU A 567 38.18 -55.26 70.16
CA GLU A 567 39.37 -55.59 69.37
C GLU A 567 39.21 -56.94 68.62
N ASP A 568 40.08 -57.17 67.62
CA ASP A 568 40.09 -58.33 66.71
C ASP A 568 38.76 -58.63 65.98
N SER A 569 37.87 -57.65 65.92
CA SER A 569 36.48 -57.79 65.45
C SER A 569 36.12 -56.71 64.45
N ALA A 570 35.27 -57.04 63.47
CA ALA A 570 34.70 -56.04 62.58
C ALA A 570 33.69 -55.16 63.33
N ILE A 571 33.93 -53.86 63.36
CA ILE A 571 33.08 -52.81 63.93
C ILE A 571 32.33 -52.16 62.77
N ALA A 572 30.99 -52.18 62.81
CA ALA A 572 30.17 -51.53 61.79
C ALA A 572 30.36 -50.01 61.81
N LEU A 573 30.44 -49.39 60.62
CA LEU A 573 30.42 -47.94 60.45
C LEU A 573 29.04 -47.55 59.89
N ASP A 574 28.47 -46.49 60.44
CA ASP A 574 27.18 -45.95 60.01
C ASP A 574 27.45 -44.64 59.26
N ILE A 575 27.38 -44.71 57.92
CA ILE A 575 27.65 -43.63 56.97
C ILE A 575 26.56 -43.68 55.91
N ASP A 576 25.73 -42.65 55.85
CA ASP A 576 24.77 -42.43 54.76
C ASP A 576 25.23 -41.21 53.95
N ALA A 577 25.29 -41.34 52.62
CA ALA A 577 25.73 -40.29 51.73
C ALA A 577 25.08 -40.43 50.35
N GLY A 578 24.52 -39.33 49.86
CA GLY A 578 23.80 -39.27 48.59
C GLY A 578 23.94 -37.90 47.93
N LEU A 579 23.88 -37.86 46.61
CA LEU A 579 23.84 -36.63 45.83
C LEU A 579 22.50 -35.90 46.02
N THR A 580 22.47 -34.64 45.60
CA THR A 580 21.26 -33.83 45.49
C THR A 580 20.75 -33.79 44.05
N ASP A 581 21.62 -33.50 43.07
CA ASP A 581 21.40 -33.84 41.65
C ASP A 581 21.67 -35.34 41.39
N SER A 582 21.00 -35.92 40.40
CA SER A 582 21.20 -37.29 39.93
C SER A 582 22.12 -37.46 38.70
N SER A 583 22.59 -36.37 38.07
CA SER A 583 23.55 -36.38 36.96
C SER A 583 25.00 -36.50 37.44
N GLU A 584 25.33 -35.91 38.61
CA GLU A 584 26.68 -35.91 39.21
C GLU A 584 27.25 -37.31 39.52
N THR A 585 28.51 -37.35 39.96
CA THR A 585 29.18 -38.56 40.47
C THR A 585 29.59 -38.45 41.94
N LEU A 586 29.13 -39.37 42.79
CA LEU A 586 29.47 -39.42 44.23
C LEU A 586 30.69 -40.30 44.52
N THR A 587 31.68 -39.73 45.20
CA THR A 587 32.82 -40.44 45.79
C THR A 587 32.90 -40.16 47.29
N VAL A 588 33.12 -41.19 48.10
CA VAL A 588 33.36 -41.03 49.55
C VAL A 588 34.81 -41.38 49.86
N THR A 589 35.50 -40.51 50.61
CA THR A 589 36.85 -40.76 51.14
C THR A 589 36.81 -40.82 52.66
N ILE A 590 37.32 -41.91 53.23
CA ILE A 590 37.51 -42.08 54.67
C ILE A 590 39.00 -41.89 54.96
N SER A 591 39.33 -41.08 55.97
CA SER A 591 40.70 -40.69 56.32
C SER A 591 40.98 -40.93 57.80
N GLY A 592 42.25 -41.10 58.16
CA GLY A 592 42.66 -41.41 59.53
C GLY A 592 42.56 -42.89 59.89
N VAL A 593 42.41 -43.78 58.89
CA VAL A 593 42.40 -45.23 59.07
C VAL A 593 43.76 -45.67 59.65
N PRO A 594 43.83 -46.29 60.85
CA PRO A 594 45.10 -46.61 61.49
C PRO A 594 45.96 -47.62 60.71
N ASP A 595 47.29 -47.51 60.83
CA ASP A 595 48.24 -48.50 60.31
C ASP A 595 47.87 -49.92 60.80
N GLY A 596 47.51 -50.81 59.86
CA GLY A 596 47.11 -52.19 60.16
C GLY A 596 45.60 -52.42 60.31
N ALA A 597 44.78 -51.36 60.38
CA ALA A 597 43.33 -51.48 60.25
C ALA A 597 42.92 -51.73 58.79
N THR A 598 41.75 -52.31 58.58
CA THR A 598 41.19 -52.54 57.23
C THR A 598 39.70 -52.27 57.18
N LEU A 599 39.21 -51.65 56.09
CA LEU A 599 37.78 -51.60 55.80
C LEU A 599 37.34 -52.86 55.03
N SER A 600 36.08 -53.26 55.20
CA SER A 600 35.49 -54.41 54.50
C SER A 600 35.12 -54.14 53.02
N ALA A 601 35.12 -52.87 52.60
CA ALA A 601 34.93 -52.43 51.23
C ALA A 601 35.77 -51.15 50.95
N GLY A 602 35.80 -50.71 49.69
CA GLY A 602 36.63 -49.57 49.26
C GLY A 602 38.00 -49.96 48.71
N THR A 603 38.79 -48.94 48.39
CA THR A 603 40.17 -49.03 47.93
C THR A 603 41.10 -48.31 48.91
N ASP A 604 42.08 -49.03 49.48
CA ASP A 604 43.17 -48.46 50.27
C ASP A 604 44.14 -47.68 49.35
N ASN A 605 44.35 -46.39 49.65
CA ASN A 605 45.29 -45.54 48.92
C ASN A 605 46.73 -45.65 49.43
N GLY A 606 46.96 -46.33 50.56
CA GLY A 606 48.28 -46.58 51.14
C GLY A 606 48.88 -45.41 51.93
N ASP A 607 48.09 -44.40 52.25
CA ASP A 607 48.48 -43.19 53.01
C ASP A 607 47.61 -42.92 54.25
N GLY A 608 46.75 -43.87 54.63
CA GLY A 608 45.75 -43.71 55.70
C GLY A 608 44.40 -43.17 55.20
N THR A 609 44.22 -43.02 53.88
CA THR A 609 42.93 -42.78 53.24
C THR A 609 42.42 -43.99 52.45
N TRP A 610 41.10 -44.14 52.41
CA TRP A 610 40.38 -45.14 51.63
C TRP A 610 39.29 -44.47 50.81
N THR A 611 39.12 -44.88 49.56
CA THR A 611 38.11 -44.34 48.63
C THR A 611 37.03 -45.37 48.32
N LEU A 612 35.77 -44.97 48.39
CA LEU A 612 34.57 -45.81 48.28
C LEU A 612 33.53 -45.18 47.33
N SER A 613 32.74 -46.03 46.67
CA SER A 613 31.48 -45.62 46.03
C SER A 613 30.31 -45.72 47.00
N SER A 614 29.18 -45.06 46.69
CA SER A 614 27.92 -45.15 47.47
C SER A 614 27.48 -46.60 47.77
N ASP A 615 27.50 -47.46 46.75
CA ASP A 615 27.19 -48.91 46.85
C ASP A 615 28.05 -49.69 47.86
N GLN A 616 29.15 -49.11 48.37
CA GLN A 616 30.08 -49.75 49.31
C GLN A 616 29.88 -49.30 50.76
N LEU A 617 28.91 -48.41 51.03
CA LEU A 617 28.58 -47.94 52.38
C LEU A 617 27.65 -48.91 53.14
N ASP A 618 26.72 -49.59 52.46
CA ASP A 618 25.82 -50.55 53.10
C ASP A 618 26.60 -51.74 53.71
N GLY A 619 26.44 -51.93 55.02
CA GLY A 619 27.15 -52.95 55.78
C GLY A 619 28.66 -52.70 55.96
N LEU A 620 29.16 -51.48 55.68
CA LEU A 620 30.56 -51.12 55.85
C LEU A 620 31.02 -51.34 57.29
N SER A 621 32.26 -51.80 57.43
CA SER A 621 32.88 -52.07 58.74
C SER A 621 34.38 -51.90 58.69
N ILE A 622 34.96 -51.50 59.81
CA ILE A 622 36.41 -51.47 60.05
C ILE A 622 36.81 -52.61 60.97
N THR A 623 37.87 -53.33 60.63
CA THR A 623 38.60 -54.18 61.58
C THR A 623 39.78 -53.34 62.09
N PRO A 624 39.88 -53.06 63.41
CA PRO A 624 41.04 -52.40 64.00
C PRO A 624 42.34 -53.21 63.80
N PRO A 625 43.51 -52.63 64.05
CA PRO A 625 44.76 -53.39 64.09
C PRO A 625 44.72 -54.47 65.20
N ASP A 626 45.42 -55.58 64.98
CA ASP A 626 45.62 -56.64 65.99
C ASP A 626 46.07 -56.03 67.34
N ASP A 627 45.54 -56.53 68.47
CA ASP A 627 45.82 -56.06 69.85
C ASP A 627 45.48 -54.57 70.13
N PHE A 628 44.73 -53.86 69.26
CA PHE A 628 44.40 -52.45 69.47
C PHE A 628 43.19 -52.24 70.39
N SER A 629 43.40 -51.58 71.53
CA SER A 629 42.33 -51.02 72.36
C SER A 629 42.58 -49.54 72.72
N GLY A 630 41.49 -48.76 72.69
CA GLY A 630 41.52 -47.30 72.74
C GLY A 630 40.47 -46.70 71.81
N SER A 631 40.65 -45.44 71.40
CA SER A 631 39.80 -44.79 70.40
C SER A 631 40.63 -44.12 69.31
N PHE A 632 40.05 -43.98 68.12
CA PHE A 632 40.58 -43.20 67.01
C PHE A 632 39.45 -42.53 66.22
N ASP A 633 39.77 -41.44 65.53
CA ASP A 633 38.80 -40.62 64.79
C ASP A 633 38.98 -40.88 63.28
N LEU A 634 37.89 -41.23 62.58
CA LEU A 634 37.83 -41.35 61.12
C LEU A 634 37.18 -40.10 60.53
N GLY A 635 37.90 -39.37 59.67
CA GLY A 635 37.35 -38.24 58.92
C GLY A 635 36.70 -38.71 57.63
N VAL A 636 35.39 -38.55 57.50
CA VAL A 636 34.61 -38.95 56.32
C VAL A 636 34.36 -37.72 55.43
N THR A 637 34.60 -37.82 54.13
CA THR A 637 34.33 -36.77 53.15
C THR A 637 33.53 -37.34 51.99
N ALA A 638 32.28 -36.89 51.83
CA ALA A 638 31.50 -37.09 50.61
C ALA A 638 31.90 -36.00 49.61
N THR A 639 32.10 -36.36 48.35
CA THR A 639 32.49 -35.48 47.24
C THR A 639 31.57 -35.77 46.06
N SER A 640 30.78 -34.79 45.66
CA SER A 640 30.08 -34.77 44.39
C SER A 640 30.94 -34.12 43.32
N ALA A 641 30.57 -34.30 42.06
CA ALA A 641 31.27 -33.73 40.92
C ALA A 641 30.38 -33.82 39.67
N ASP A 642 30.11 -32.68 39.04
CA ASP A 642 29.86 -32.61 37.59
C ASP A 642 31.05 -31.97 36.85
N GLY A 643 31.39 -32.58 35.71
CA GLY A 643 32.45 -32.18 34.79
C GLY A 643 33.84 -32.04 35.42
N SER A 644 34.10 -30.86 36.00
CA SER A 644 35.35 -30.52 36.68
C SER A 644 35.18 -29.67 37.94
N ASP A 645 33.94 -29.30 38.28
CA ASP A 645 33.63 -28.67 39.57
C ASP A 645 33.39 -29.75 40.64
N ILE A 646 33.53 -29.41 41.92
CA ILE A 646 33.36 -30.35 43.03
C ILE A 646 32.78 -29.67 44.27
N ALA A 647 31.76 -30.31 44.87
CA ALA A 647 31.26 -29.94 46.18
C ALA A 647 31.48 -31.08 47.19
N THR A 648 31.60 -30.71 48.47
CA THR A 648 32.01 -31.65 49.52
C THR A 648 31.27 -31.43 50.83
N SER A 649 30.90 -32.53 51.48
CA SER A 649 30.41 -32.56 52.85
C SER A 649 31.33 -33.44 53.72
N THR A 650 31.56 -33.04 54.97
CA THR A 650 32.56 -33.67 55.85
C THR A 650 32.00 -34.02 57.23
N GLY A 651 32.18 -35.26 57.65
CA GLY A 651 31.82 -35.79 58.96
C GLY A 651 33.03 -36.39 59.70
N SER A 652 32.82 -36.78 60.96
CA SER A 652 33.83 -37.47 61.78
C SER A 652 33.16 -38.57 62.58
N ILE A 653 33.78 -39.75 62.61
CA ILE A 653 33.33 -40.90 63.39
C ILE A 653 34.38 -41.22 64.45
N THR A 654 34.01 -41.15 65.73
CA THR A 654 34.82 -41.74 66.81
C THR A 654 34.63 -43.25 66.78
N VAL A 655 35.72 -44.02 66.79
CA VAL A 655 35.67 -45.49 66.88
C VAL A 655 36.23 -45.94 68.24
N ASP A 656 35.35 -46.32 69.16
CA ASP A 656 35.71 -46.85 70.48
C ASP A 656 35.95 -48.37 70.42
N VAL A 657 37.21 -48.80 70.61
CA VAL A 657 37.63 -50.21 70.57
C VAL A 657 37.90 -50.73 71.99
N ALA A 658 37.00 -51.60 72.47
CA ALA A 658 37.09 -52.21 73.79
C ALA A 658 38.02 -53.43 73.81
N GLY A 659 39.00 -53.41 74.70
CA GLY A 659 39.95 -54.52 74.86
C GLY A 659 39.31 -55.79 75.43
N VAL A 660 39.64 -56.93 74.82
CA VAL A 660 39.17 -58.28 75.16
C VAL A 660 40.34 -59.05 75.77
N ALA A 661 40.38 -59.10 77.10
CA ALA A 661 41.48 -59.74 77.81
C ALA A 661 41.69 -61.21 77.38
N ASP A 662 42.84 -61.44 76.76
CA ASP A 662 43.25 -62.68 76.15
C ASP A 662 43.36 -63.85 77.14
N ALA A 663 43.31 -65.08 76.64
CA ALA A 663 43.42 -66.29 77.46
C ALA A 663 44.90 -66.62 77.73
N PRO A 664 45.44 -66.40 78.95
CA PRO A 664 46.87 -66.52 79.20
C PRO A 664 47.35 -67.95 78.96
N THR A 665 48.42 -68.08 78.18
CA THR A 665 49.07 -69.34 77.88
C THR A 665 49.98 -69.74 79.04
N LEU A 666 49.93 -71.01 79.42
CA LEU A 666 50.71 -71.57 80.51
C LEU A 666 51.21 -72.96 80.10
N ASP A 667 52.47 -73.06 79.70
CA ASP A 667 53.13 -74.34 79.51
C ASP A 667 53.88 -74.73 80.79
N VAL A 668 53.71 -75.98 81.20
CA VAL A 668 54.25 -76.54 82.43
C VAL A 668 54.71 -77.97 82.19
N SER A 669 56.01 -78.21 82.30
CA SER A 669 56.57 -79.56 82.19
C SER A 669 56.72 -80.23 83.57
N ASP A 670 56.63 -81.56 83.61
CA ASP A 670 56.73 -82.36 84.84
C ASP A 670 58.14 -82.28 85.46
N ALA A 671 58.34 -81.28 86.31
CA ALA A 671 59.58 -81.06 87.04
C ALA A 671 59.90 -82.23 88.00
N SER A 672 61.08 -82.83 87.84
CA SER A 672 61.52 -83.97 88.66
C SER A 672 62.97 -83.81 89.14
N GLY A 673 63.28 -84.33 90.32
CA GLY A 673 64.58 -84.19 90.95
C GLY A 673 64.67 -84.94 92.28
N ASN A 674 65.80 -84.78 92.98
CA ASN A 674 66.07 -85.48 94.23
C ASN A 674 65.50 -84.73 95.45
N GLU A 675 65.19 -85.48 96.50
CA GLU A 675 64.97 -84.96 97.85
C GLU A 675 66.18 -84.14 98.33
N ASP A 676 65.95 -83.17 99.23
CA ASP A 676 66.93 -82.20 99.74
C ASP A 676 67.68 -81.36 98.66
N SER A 677 67.20 -81.34 97.42
CA SER A 677 67.76 -80.54 96.31
C SER A 677 66.75 -79.53 95.77
N ALA A 678 67.24 -78.39 95.26
CA ALA A 678 66.40 -77.48 94.50
C ALA A 678 66.04 -78.11 93.14
N ILE A 679 64.76 -78.35 92.92
CA ILE A 679 64.22 -78.78 91.62
C ILE A 679 63.89 -77.52 90.83
N ALA A 680 64.42 -77.40 89.61
CA ALA A 680 64.03 -76.33 88.71
C ALA A 680 62.60 -76.61 88.21
N LEU A 681 61.73 -75.61 88.32
CA LEU A 681 60.43 -75.62 87.67
C LEU A 681 60.58 -74.93 86.32
N ASP A 682 60.16 -75.62 85.27
CA ASP A 682 60.12 -75.09 83.91
C ASP A 682 58.65 -74.73 83.64
N ILE A 683 58.38 -73.43 83.76
CA ILE A 683 57.05 -72.82 83.69
C ILE A 683 57.21 -71.63 82.74
N ASP A 684 56.60 -71.72 81.58
CA ASP A 684 56.53 -70.61 80.63
C ASP A 684 55.12 -70.03 80.61
N ALA A 685 55.02 -68.71 80.49
CA ALA A 685 53.77 -67.98 80.60
C ALA A 685 53.78 -66.76 79.68
N GLY A 686 52.90 -66.80 78.67
CA GLY A 686 52.57 -65.68 77.79
C GLY A 686 51.13 -65.25 78.02
#